data_AF-A0A3D3GBV6-F1
#
_entry.id   AF-A0A3D3GBV6-F1
#
_cell.length_a   1.000
_cell.length_b   1.000
_cell.length_c   1.000
_cell.angle_alpha   90.00
_cell.angle_beta   90.00
_cell.angle_gamma   90.00
#
_symmetry.space_group_name_H-M   'P 1'
#
loop_
_entity.id
_entity.type
_entity.pdbx_description
1 polymer ?
#
loop_
_entity_poly.entity_id
_entity_poly.type
_entity_poly.pdbx_seq_one_letter_code
_entity_poly.pdbx_strand_id
1 'polypeptide(L)'
;MQAYIGWIVRFRKSVIAIILGLSVALLAQVGRLHVVIDPDAALPQAHPFVEVTSRIEKLFGNRNTVIIGVTARDGDAFQPGILAKVKGITDGILLTPGVIRGNVISVSSRKAKDILASSEGIEVRQLMETPPKNSSEANALRSALRANPVYSNLIVSKDEKTLSIIAEFDNSKDGYRAIDGHVRGVLKPFKDDTVEITVAGGPAFLSVVERYSARMGILFLLAVIMIGLIHYEAFRTVQALIFPLLTALLAVVWALGLMSVSGVALDVFNVTTPILILAVAAGHAVQMLKRYYEELHRIRQENPGVLPIEANQEAVVSSISRVGPVMIAAGLIAALGFLSLVVFEIKTIRAFGVFTGLGILSALVLEMTFIPALRAQLPAPRERETHRERQFTIWDRLVGWMHRATVLRRKSIYVAASILCLALAAGASQVRTDDSTRATLSESLDVRIDDAKLNERLGGSNTLYVLMDGKRPDAVKDPKFLQAIESIQSFLDRESNVGKTASLADFVKKIHKSMNGGDETFNRIPEGPAARDLISQYLLLYSTSGEPGDFDNYVDYEYRNALIIGLLKTDSSAYVSDLARRLREFAGTRFGSDIDFQIGGGVMVGAALTEVLVHDKILNIVQIAFVVFLVSSLFFRSFQAGALIMVPLLMTILANFGFMGLMGIPLQMATALTSAMAVGIGADYAIYLSYRIREELRQTADEPEAIRKAFSSAGKAILFVSSAVAGGYALLMLSWNFHVHLWMGALISLAMLVASISSLTLFPALLLTFRPKFVFGVARPPGATNSVDVRHETRPVLPLLIALVFLGAMPAARAGDIDAVAAMERSYAVTRISESATESTFTLTNASGQRRVRKTIGMAKIIDGTPNFRRMVRFVSPPDVKGTATLLIENDGGSDDIWIYLPALRKTRRIVASNKKDSFVGTDFSYGDMLGYRVGEWNHRMLRKEKIEEQGCIVIESVPKTEEIKNQTGYSKRISWVRTDNFVVAQADAYDLSGAHLKRFTFKEIRAVGGAERKSQPMKIEGANIQTGHRTLIELENFRADPGLKDDVFTIRNLERQ
;
A
#
# COMPACT_ATOMS: atom_id res chain seq x y z
N MET A 1 18.65 -30.40 35.35
CA MET A 1 17.59 -29.45 35.73
C MET A 1 17.70 -29.02 37.19
N GLN A 2 17.65 -29.92 38.18
CA GLN A 2 17.80 -29.56 39.59
C GLN A 2 19.05 -28.74 39.90
N ALA A 3 20.23 -29.15 39.40
CA ALA A 3 21.46 -28.37 39.55
C ALA A 3 21.36 -26.94 39.00
N TYR A 4 20.71 -26.78 37.84
CA TYR A 4 20.50 -25.49 37.19
C TYR A 4 19.56 -24.58 38.00
N ILE A 5 18.40 -25.10 38.43
CA ILE A 5 17.47 -24.32 39.25
C ILE A 5 18.06 -24.01 40.63
N GLY A 6 18.81 -24.95 41.23
CA GLY A 6 19.55 -24.71 42.46
C GLY A 6 20.59 -23.60 42.31
N TRP A 7 21.31 -23.56 41.18
CA TRP A 7 22.23 -22.46 40.85
C TRP A 7 21.50 -21.12 40.73
N ILE A 8 20.34 -21.08 40.04
CA ILE A 8 19.52 -19.86 39.95
C ILE A 8 19.08 -19.37 41.32
N VAL A 9 18.59 -20.26 42.19
CA VAL A 9 18.15 -19.90 43.54
C VAL A 9 19.32 -19.39 44.39
N ARG A 10 20.53 -19.97 44.22
CA ARG A 10 21.76 -19.52 44.89
C ARG A 10 22.16 -18.11 44.44
N PHE A 11 22.14 -17.82 43.14
CA PHE A 11 22.56 -16.52 42.57
C PHE A 11 21.38 -15.59 42.22
N ARG A 12 20.22 -15.79 42.87
CA ARG A 12 18.94 -15.14 42.52
C ARG A 12 18.98 -13.61 42.41
N LYS A 13 19.78 -12.91 43.22
CA LYS A 13 19.90 -11.45 43.15
C LYS A 13 20.59 -11.00 41.85
N SER A 14 21.68 -11.66 41.47
CA SER A 14 22.40 -11.38 40.22
C SER A 14 21.55 -11.70 39.00
N VAL A 15 20.83 -12.84 39.02
CA VAL A 15 19.91 -13.22 37.94
C VAL A 15 18.83 -12.16 37.73
N ILE A 16 18.17 -11.71 38.81
CA ILE A 16 17.15 -10.65 38.74
C ILE A 16 17.76 -9.35 38.20
N ALA A 17 18.93 -8.93 38.68
CA ALA A 17 19.58 -7.71 38.23
C ALA A 17 19.92 -7.73 36.73
N ILE A 18 20.45 -8.85 36.23
CA ILE A 18 20.77 -9.03 34.80
C ILE A 18 19.50 -8.98 33.95
N ILE A 19 18.46 -9.71 34.35
CA ILE A 19 17.19 -9.76 33.60
C ILE A 19 16.51 -8.40 33.59
N LEU A 20 16.48 -7.69 34.71
CA LEU A 20 15.93 -6.32 34.76
C LEU A 20 16.77 -5.35 33.92
N GLY A 21 18.11 -5.44 33.98
CA GLY A 21 18.99 -4.62 33.15
C GLY A 21 18.76 -4.83 31.65
N LEU A 22 18.66 -6.08 31.20
CA LEU A 22 18.33 -6.42 29.81
C LEU A 22 16.92 -5.93 29.42
N SER A 23 15.95 -6.09 30.32
CA SER A 23 14.57 -5.63 30.09
C SER A 23 14.48 -4.12 29.95
N VAL A 24 15.22 -3.36 30.76
CA VAL A 24 15.31 -1.88 30.65
C VAL A 24 15.99 -1.47 29.35
N ALA A 25 17.07 -2.14 28.95
CA ALA A 25 17.76 -1.88 27.69
C ALA A 25 16.84 -2.10 26.47
N LEU A 26 16.06 -3.16 26.47
CA LEU A 26 15.08 -3.46 25.41
C LEU A 26 13.87 -2.52 25.47
N LEU A 27 13.36 -2.20 26.65
CA LEU A 27 12.26 -1.24 26.84
C LEU A 27 12.62 0.15 26.29
N ALA A 28 13.87 0.60 26.48
CA ALA A 28 14.36 1.86 25.93
C ALA A 28 14.31 1.91 24.39
N GLN A 29 14.33 0.76 23.71
CA GLN A 29 14.19 0.67 22.25
C GLN A 29 12.71 0.69 21.83
N VAL A 30 11.78 0.23 22.65
CA VAL A 30 10.34 0.15 22.31
C VAL A 30 9.77 1.52 21.94
N GLY A 31 10.25 2.61 22.54
CA GLY A 31 9.81 3.97 22.19
C GLY A 31 10.09 4.41 20.75
N ARG A 32 10.96 3.70 20.01
CA ARG A 32 11.24 3.94 18.58
C ARG A 32 10.30 3.17 17.64
N LEU A 33 9.53 2.24 18.19
CA LEU A 33 8.59 1.42 17.44
C LEU A 33 7.38 2.27 17.06
N HIS A 34 7.01 2.25 15.79
CA HIS A 34 5.86 2.98 15.25
C HIS A 34 5.01 2.04 14.41
N VAL A 35 3.71 2.35 14.32
CA VAL A 35 2.79 1.62 13.46
C VAL A 35 2.90 2.22 12.06
N VAL A 36 3.29 1.40 11.09
CA VAL A 36 3.33 1.75 9.67
C VAL A 36 2.28 0.94 8.95
N ILE A 37 1.41 1.62 8.20
CA ILE A 37 0.57 0.96 7.22
C ILE A 37 1.23 1.17 5.87
N ASP A 38 1.91 0.12 5.42
CA ASP A 38 2.47 0.03 4.09
C ASP A 38 1.84 -1.18 3.39
N PRO A 39 0.85 -0.96 2.50
CA PRO A 39 0.23 -2.03 1.74
C PRO A 39 1.25 -2.84 0.96
N ASP A 40 2.34 -2.22 0.45
CA ASP A 40 3.36 -2.90 -0.35
C ASP A 40 4.17 -3.91 0.49
N ALA A 41 4.37 -3.62 1.78
CA ALA A 41 5.04 -4.53 2.71
C ALA A 41 4.25 -5.84 2.92
N ALA A 42 2.93 -5.80 2.74
CA ALA A 42 2.07 -6.96 2.85
C ALA A 42 2.01 -7.81 1.56
N LEU A 43 2.63 -7.38 0.45
CA LEU A 43 2.46 -8.05 -0.85
C LEU A 43 3.50 -9.13 -1.12
N PRO A 44 3.15 -10.20 -1.86
CA PRO A 44 4.11 -11.15 -2.39
C PRO A 44 4.87 -10.52 -3.57
N GLN A 45 6.01 -9.90 -3.28
CA GLN A 45 6.76 -9.08 -4.23
C GLN A 45 7.25 -9.83 -5.48
N ALA A 46 7.38 -11.16 -5.42
CA ALA A 46 7.77 -12.01 -6.54
C ALA A 46 6.58 -12.46 -7.42
N HIS A 47 5.34 -12.11 -7.05
CA HIS A 47 4.16 -12.56 -7.77
C HIS A 47 3.97 -11.77 -9.07
N PRO A 48 3.65 -12.42 -10.21
CA PRO A 48 3.51 -11.74 -11.51
C PRO A 48 2.55 -10.54 -11.49
N PHE A 49 1.40 -10.64 -10.83
CA PHE A 49 0.47 -9.49 -10.73
C PHE A 49 1.06 -8.30 -9.96
N VAL A 50 1.90 -8.55 -8.95
CA VAL A 50 2.55 -7.48 -8.16
C VAL A 50 3.67 -6.83 -8.97
N GLU A 51 4.44 -7.62 -9.72
CA GLU A 51 5.46 -7.11 -10.64
C GLU A 51 4.85 -6.28 -11.77
N VAL A 52 3.76 -6.76 -12.39
CA VAL A 52 3.03 -6.05 -13.45
C VAL A 52 2.44 -4.76 -12.91
N THR A 53 1.82 -4.78 -11.73
CA THR A 53 1.29 -3.57 -11.08
C THR A 53 2.42 -2.58 -10.81
N SER A 54 3.54 -3.03 -10.26
CA SER A 54 4.72 -2.19 -10.04
C SER A 54 5.30 -1.62 -11.33
N ARG A 55 5.27 -2.38 -12.44
CA ARG A 55 5.69 -1.92 -13.78
C ARG A 55 4.74 -0.85 -14.30
N ILE A 56 3.43 -1.05 -14.18
CA ILE A 56 2.41 -0.07 -14.59
C ILE A 56 2.59 1.22 -13.79
N GLU A 57 2.79 1.12 -12.48
CA GLU A 57 3.01 2.28 -11.62
C GLU A 57 4.28 3.06 -11.99
N LYS A 58 5.36 2.38 -12.36
CA LYS A 58 6.59 3.02 -12.85
C LYS A 58 6.41 3.69 -14.22
N LEU A 59 5.61 3.10 -15.10
CA LEU A 59 5.39 3.60 -16.46
C LEU A 59 4.36 4.73 -16.52
N PHE A 60 3.27 4.63 -15.75
CA PHE A 60 2.08 5.48 -15.84
C PHE A 60 1.78 6.30 -14.58
N GLY A 61 2.47 6.07 -13.44
CA GLY A 61 2.40 6.92 -12.25
C GLY A 61 1.20 6.74 -11.31
N ASN A 62 0.39 5.67 -11.44
CA ASN A 62 -0.88 5.52 -10.72
C ASN A 62 -0.72 4.84 -9.34
N ARG A 63 -0.65 5.56 -8.20
CA ARG A 63 -0.32 4.91 -6.90
C ARG A 63 -1.26 5.04 -5.69
N ASN A 64 -2.17 6.01 -5.55
CA ASN A 64 -3.23 5.94 -4.53
C ASN A 64 -4.43 6.81 -4.92
N THR A 65 -5.49 6.22 -5.46
CA THR A 65 -6.65 6.98 -5.97
C THR A 65 -7.67 7.28 -4.87
N VAL A 66 -8.06 8.56 -4.77
CA VAL A 66 -9.20 9.06 -4.00
C VAL A 66 -10.26 9.55 -4.97
N ILE A 67 -11.52 9.15 -4.73
CA ILE A 67 -12.67 9.58 -5.53
C ILE A 67 -13.60 10.36 -4.63
N ILE A 68 -13.93 11.58 -5.05
CA ILE A 68 -14.84 12.47 -4.34
C ILE A 68 -16.06 12.68 -5.23
N GLY A 69 -17.25 12.32 -4.75
CA GLY A 69 -18.51 12.60 -5.43
C GLY A 69 -19.17 13.84 -4.85
N VAL A 70 -19.67 14.71 -5.74
CA VAL A 70 -20.53 15.84 -5.41
C VAL A 70 -21.87 15.59 -6.07
N THR A 71 -22.86 15.23 -5.26
CA THR A 71 -24.20 14.90 -5.74
C THR A 71 -25.19 16.02 -5.41
N ALA A 72 -25.95 16.48 -6.39
CA ALA A 72 -27.04 17.43 -6.16
C ALA A 72 -28.15 16.78 -5.33
N ARG A 73 -28.59 17.43 -4.24
CA ARG A 73 -29.74 16.95 -3.46
C ARG A 73 -31.07 17.21 -4.15
N ASP A 74 -31.15 18.30 -4.90
CA ASP A 74 -32.29 18.68 -5.73
C ASP A 74 -31.82 19.02 -7.14
N GLY A 75 -32.60 18.64 -8.16
CA GLY A 75 -32.25 18.84 -9.58
C GLY A 75 -31.06 18.03 -10.08
N ASP A 76 -30.24 18.65 -10.93
CA ASP A 76 -29.02 18.07 -11.52
C ASP A 76 -27.74 18.78 -11.03
N ALA A 77 -26.57 18.19 -11.30
CA ALA A 77 -25.28 18.74 -10.85
C ALA A 77 -24.76 19.90 -11.69
N PHE A 78 -25.46 20.29 -12.77
CA PHE A 78 -25.05 21.36 -13.68
C PHE A 78 -25.49 22.75 -13.20
N GLN A 79 -26.12 22.83 -12.02
CA GLN A 79 -26.42 24.11 -11.39
C GLN A 79 -25.13 24.93 -11.18
N PRO A 80 -25.10 26.23 -11.55
CA PRO A 80 -23.92 27.09 -11.40
C PRO A 80 -23.27 27.04 -10.01
N GLY A 81 -24.08 27.02 -8.95
CA GLY A 81 -23.58 26.92 -7.58
C GLY A 81 -22.86 25.60 -7.28
N ILE A 82 -23.32 24.48 -7.84
CA ILE A 82 -22.67 23.17 -7.66
C ILE A 82 -21.37 23.10 -8.47
N LEU A 83 -21.39 23.59 -9.71
CA LEU A 83 -20.18 23.66 -10.55
C LEU A 83 -19.08 24.52 -9.92
N ALA A 84 -19.45 25.63 -9.28
CA ALA A 84 -18.52 26.48 -8.52
C ALA A 84 -17.89 25.72 -7.33
N LYS A 85 -18.67 24.90 -6.62
CA LYS A 85 -18.14 24.03 -5.55
C LYS A 85 -17.19 22.97 -6.10
N VAL A 86 -17.53 22.32 -7.20
CA VAL A 86 -16.66 21.32 -7.85
C VAL A 86 -15.32 21.94 -8.25
N LYS A 87 -15.32 23.16 -8.80
CA LYS A 87 -14.10 23.92 -9.07
C LYS A 87 -13.30 24.19 -7.80
N GLY A 88 -13.94 24.74 -6.77
CA GLY A 88 -13.28 25.05 -5.49
C GLY A 88 -12.66 23.83 -4.81
N ILE A 89 -13.35 22.69 -4.83
CA ILE A 89 -12.82 21.41 -4.32
C ILE A 89 -11.64 20.96 -5.19
N THR A 90 -11.77 20.98 -6.51
CA THR A 90 -10.69 20.55 -7.43
C THR A 90 -9.43 21.38 -7.22
N ASP A 91 -9.56 22.70 -7.07
CA ASP A 91 -8.43 23.60 -6.79
C ASP A 91 -7.79 23.32 -5.43
N GLY A 92 -8.60 23.10 -4.39
CA GLY A 92 -8.08 22.75 -3.05
C GLY A 92 -7.34 21.41 -3.04
N ILE A 93 -7.85 20.42 -3.78
CA ILE A 93 -7.19 19.11 -3.92
C ILE A 93 -5.86 19.25 -4.66
N LEU A 94 -5.77 20.05 -5.72
CA LEU A 94 -4.50 20.32 -6.44
C LEU A 94 -3.41 20.94 -5.55
N LEU A 95 -3.80 21.63 -4.47
CA LEU A 95 -2.89 22.23 -3.50
C LEU A 95 -2.57 21.31 -2.31
N THR A 96 -3.19 20.13 -2.23
CA THR A 96 -3.01 19.20 -1.11
C THR A 96 -1.63 18.54 -1.16
N PRO A 97 -0.89 18.42 -0.03
CA PRO A 97 0.40 17.72 -0.01
C PRO A 97 0.31 16.29 -0.51
N GLY A 98 1.27 15.88 -1.35
CA GLY A 98 1.35 14.54 -1.92
C GLY A 98 0.43 14.27 -3.11
N VAL A 99 -0.43 15.22 -3.52
CA VAL A 99 -1.25 15.04 -4.72
C VAL A 99 -0.40 15.04 -5.99
N ILE A 100 -0.63 14.09 -6.88
CA ILE A 100 -0.05 14.07 -8.22
C ILE A 100 -0.93 14.98 -9.09
N ARG A 101 -0.58 16.26 -9.17
CA ARG A 101 -1.40 17.29 -9.84
C ARG A 101 -1.76 16.92 -11.27
N GLY A 102 -0.81 16.33 -11.99
CA GLY A 102 -1.01 15.84 -13.35
C GLY A 102 -2.11 14.79 -13.47
N ASN A 103 -2.46 14.07 -12.40
CA ASN A 103 -3.41 12.95 -12.43
C ASN A 103 -4.79 13.28 -11.86
N VAL A 104 -5.04 14.55 -11.52
CA VAL A 104 -6.38 14.96 -11.08
C VAL A 104 -7.33 15.07 -12.27
N ILE A 105 -8.43 14.33 -12.24
CA ILE A 105 -9.48 14.33 -13.25
C ILE A 105 -10.80 14.79 -12.62
N SER A 106 -11.36 15.87 -13.16
CA SER A 106 -12.60 16.53 -12.75
C SER A 106 -13.11 17.33 -13.93
N VAL A 107 -14.41 17.64 -14.01
CA VAL A 107 -14.96 18.54 -15.05
C VAL A 107 -14.23 19.89 -15.11
N SER A 108 -13.63 20.31 -13.99
CA SER A 108 -12.84 21.56 -13.88
C SER A 108 -11.32 21.39 -13.96
N SER A 109 -10.83 20.15 -14.10
CA SER A 109 -9.40 19.88 -14.21
C SER A 109 -8.88 20.17 -15.62
N ARG A 110 -7.58 20.44 -15.75
CA ARG A 110 -6.93 20.64 -17.06
C ARG A 110 -7.04 19.42 -17.97
N LYS A 111 -7.07 18.20 -17.41
CA LYS A 111 -7.19 16.93 -18.16
C LYS A 111 -8.57 16.71 -18.79
N ALA A 112 -9.62 17.36 -18.30
CA ALA A 112 -10.97 17.22 -18.84
C ALA A 112 -11.14 18.19 -20.01
N LYS A 113 -10.97 17.69 -21.24
CA LYS A 113 -10.98 18.46 -22.49
C LYS A 113 -12.08 18.02 -23.44
N ASP A 114 -12.64 18.97 -24.17
CA ASP A 114 -13.50 18.75 -25.34
C ASP A 114 -12.66 18.79 -26.62
N ILE A 115 -13.01 17.95 -27.59
CA ILE A 115 -12.34 17.84 -28.90
C ILE A 115 -13.34 18.23 -29.97
N LEU A 116 -13.26 19.47 -30.40
CA LEU A 116 -14.14 20.07 -31.41
C LEU A 116 -13.46 20.08 -32.77
N ALA A 117 -14.26 19.80 -33.80
CA ALA A 117 -13.85 20.04 -35.19
C ALA A 117 -14.24 21.46 -35.58
N SER A 118 -13.30 22.24 -36.10
CA SER A 118 -13.57 23.54 -36.71
C SER A 118 -13.35 23.48 -38.22
N SER A 119 -13.84 24.49 -38.95
CA SER A 119 -13.52 24.67 -40.37
C SER A 119 -12.01 24.77 -40.62
N GLU A 120 -11.24 25.16 -39.59
CA GLU A 120 -9.81 25.42 -39.66
C GLU A 120 -8.93 24.27 -39.09
N GLY A 121 -9.43 23.39 -38.22
CA GLY A 121 -8.64 22.28 -37.64
C GLY A 121 -9.31 21.51 -36.49
N ILE A 122 -8.51 20.90 -35.60
CA ILE A 122 -8.97 20.36 -34.31
C ILE A 122 -8.71 21.41 -33.24
N GLU A 123 -9.74 21.71 -32.47
CA GLU A 123 -9.63 22.55 -31.30
C GLU A 123 -9.85 21.73 -30.04
N VAL A 124 -8.86 21.76 -29.15
CA VAL A 124 -8.90 21.07 -27.86
C VAL A 124 -9.00 22.14 -26.77
N ARG A 125 -10.11 22.17 -26.04
CA ARG A 125 -10.34 23.15 -24.97
C ARG A 125 -10.66 22.43 -23.67
N GLN A 126 -10.25 23.01 -22.55
CA GLN A 126 -10.69 22.53 -21.24
C GLN A 126 -12.22 22.67 -21.13
N LEU A 127 -12.88 21.65 -20.57
CA LEU A 127 -14.33 21.61 -20.41
C LEU A 127 -14.84 22.77 -19.55
N MET A 128 -14.20 23.03 -18.41
CA MET A 128 -14.57 24.13 -17.52
C MET A 128 -13.33 24.80 -16.91
N GLU A 129 -12.85 25.89 -17.53
CA GLU A 129 -11.80 26.74 -16.95
C GLU A 129 -12.35 27.60 -15.79
N THR A 130 -13.50 28.25 -16.02
CA THR A 130 -14.22 29.05 -15.03
C THR A 130 -15.64 28.50 -14.81
N PRO A 131 -16.18 28.51 -13.58
CA PRO A 131 -17.54 28.09 -13.33
C PRO A 131 -18.57 28.90 -14.16
N PRO A 132 -19.57 28.26 -14.77
CA PRO A 132 -20.67 28.94 -15.45
C PRO A 132 -21.38 29.93 -14.54
N LYS A 133 -21.72 31.11 -15.07
CA LYS A 133 -22.44 32.17 -14.33
C LYS A 133 -23.95 32.04 -14.44
N ASN A 134 -24.44 31.37 -15.47
CA ASN A 134 -25.87 31.25 -15.80
C ASN A 134 -26.20 29.86 -16.36
N SER A 135 -27.49 29.55 -16.47
CA SER A 135 -27.96 28.25 -16.95
C SER A 135 -27.63 27.96 -18.41
N SER A 136 -27.41 29.00 -19.24
CA SER A 136 -27.04 28.81 -20.65
C SER A 136 -25.62 28.26 -20.77
N GLU A 137 -24.66 28.86 -20.06
CA GLU A 137 -23.27 28.38 -19.99
C GLU A 137 -23.19 26.98 -19.36
N ALA A 138 -24.01 26.70 -18.34
CA ALA A 138 -24.09 25.36 -17.75
C ALA A 138 -24.63 24.30 -18.73
N ASN A 139 -25.66 24.66 -19.52
CA ASN A 139 -26.20 23.77 -20.56
C ASN A 139 -25.21 23.52 -21.71
N ALA A 140 -24.36 24.50 -22.03
CA ALA A 140 -23.28 24.31 -22.99
C ALA A 140 -22.25 23.29 -22.48
N LEU A 141 -21.83 23.41 -21.20
CA LEU A 141 -20.97 22.43 -20.55
C LEU A 141 -21.59 21.02 -20.52
N ARG A 142 -22.88 20.92 -20.19
CA ARG A 142 -23.64 19.66 -20.21
C ARG A 142 -23.62 19.02 -21.59
N SER A 143 -23.84 19.81 -22.63
CA SER A 143 -23.83 19.35 -24.02
C SER A 143 -22.44 18.87 -24.45
N ALA A 144 -21.39 19.60 -24.06
CA ALA A 144 -20.00 19.21 -24.30
C ALA A 144 -19.64 17.89 -23.61
N LEU A 145 -20.06 17.68 -22.36
CA LEU A 145 -19.85 16.41 -21.66
C LEU A 145 -20.59 15.24 -22.31
N ARG A 146 -21.85 15.42 -22.74
CA ARG A 146 -22.61 14.39 -23.48
C ARG A 146 -21.95 14.01 -24.80
N ALA A 147 -21.33 14.97 -25.48
CA ALA A 147 -20.60 14.73 -26.71
C ALA A 147 -19.30 13.92 -26.50
N ASN A 148 -18.89 13.70 -25.25
CA ASN A 148 -17.65 13.02 -24.88
C ASN A 148 -17.92 11.82 -23.93
N PRO A 149 -18.32 10.66 -24.47
CA PRO A 149 -18.67 9.47 -23.69
C PRO A 149 -17.56 8.93 -22.77
N VAL A 150 -16.29 9.30 -22.99
CA VAL A 150 -15.17 8.94 -22.12
C VAL A 150 -15.37 9.43 -20.68
N TYR A 151 -16.05 10.57 -20.50
CA TYR A 151 -16.31 11.18 -19.19
C TYR A 151 -17.55 10.60 -18.48
N SER A 152 -18.44 9.94 -19.21
CA SER A 152 -19.63 9.30 -18.65
C SER A 152 -19.24 8.14 -17.74
N ASN A 153 -19.85 8.11 -16.55
CA ASN A 153 -19.50 7.25 -15.40
C ASN A 153 -18.10 7.44 -14.82
N LEU A 154 -17.30 8.38 -15.34
CA LEU A 154 -15.96 8.65 -14.83
C LEU A 154 -15.95 9.93 -13.98
N ILE A 155 -16.36 11.06 -14.59
CA ILE A 155 -16.47 12.37 -13.92
C ILE A 155 -17.91 12.88 -13.83
N VAL A 156 -18.86 12.24 -14.52
CA VAL A 156 -20.29 12.54 -14.47
C VAL A 156 -21.12 11.26 -14.47
N SER A 157 -22.12 11.15 -13.60
CA SER A 157 -23.05 10.02 -13.55
C SER A 157 -24.03 10.03 -14.74
N LYS A 158 -24.60 8.87 -15.09
CA LYS A 158 -25.60 8.76 -16.19
C LYS A 158 -26.83 9.64 -15.98
N ASP A 159 -27.25 9.81 -14.73
CA ASP A 159 -28.40 10.64 -14.35
C ASP A 159 -28.04 12.13 -14.20
N GLU A 160 -26.77 12.48 -14.43
CA GLU A 160 -26.25 13.86 -14.37
C GLU A 160 -26.40 14.55 -13.02
N LYS A 161 -26.68 13.78 -11.95
CA LYS A 161 -26.81 14.28 -10.59
C LYS A 161 -25.51 14.30 -9.81
N THR A 162 -24.49 13.57 -10.26
CA THR A 162 -23.21 13.43 -9.57
C THR A 162 -22.06 13.84 -10.48
N LEU A 163 -21.21 14.72 -9.97
CA LEU A 163 -19.91 15.02 -10.55
C LEU A 163 -18.82 14.46 -9.64
N SER A 164 -17.80 13.82 -10.22
CA SER A 164 -16.67 13.27 -9.46
C SER A 164 -15.37 14.01 -9.71
N ILE A 165 -14.55 14.00 -8.67
CA ILE A 165 -13.17 14.46 -8.68
C ILE A 165 -12.32 13.26 -8.29
N ILE A 166 -11.49 12.80 -9.22
CA ILE A 166 -10.56 11.70 -9.03
C ILE A 166 -9.18 12.32 -8.85
N ALA A 167 -8.51 12.00 -7.76
CA ALA A 167 -7.18 12.50 -7.46
C ALA A 167 -6.28 11.37 -6.99
N GLU A 168 -5.01 11.43 -7.38
CA GLU A 168 -4.02 10.45 -6.98
C GLU A 168 -3.00 11.07 -6.03
N PHE A 169 -2.54 10.28 -5.07
CA PHE A 169 -1.59 10.70 -4.06
C PHE A 169 -0.37 9.79 -4.01
N ASP A 170 0.80 10.39 -3.82
CA ASP A 170 2.01 9.69 -3.41
C ASP A 170 1.87 9.14 -1.98
N ASN A 171 2.71 8.16 -1.64
CA ASN A 171 2.79 7.64 -0.28
C ASN A 171 3.20 8.76 0.69
N SER A 172 2.34 9.03 1.66
CA SER A 172 2.59 10.01 2.72
C SER A 172 3.46 9.40 3.81
N LYS A 173 4.51 10.13 4.24
CA LYS A 173 5.30 9.76 5.43
C LYS A 173 4.46 9.76 6.71
N ASP A 174 3.41 10.57 6.74
CA ASP A 174 2.51 10.73 7.88
C ASP A 174 1.30 9.77 7.83
N GLY A 175 1.31 8.80 6.91
CA GLY A 175 0.27 7.78 6.77
C GLY A 175 -0.99 8.23 6.02
N TYR A 176 -1.96 7.32 5.92
CA TYR A 176 -3.20 7.53 5.18
C TYR A 176 -4.18 8.42 5.92
N ARG A 177 -4.10 8.48 7.25
CA ARG A 177 -4.87 9.44 8.06
C ARG A 177 -4.54 10.89 7.73
N ALA A 178 -3.29 11.21 7.41
CA ALA A 178 -2.90 12.55 7.00
C ALA A 178 -3.53 12.91 5.63
N ILE A 179 -3.48 11.98 4.67
CA ILE A 179 -4.11 12.16 3.35
C ILE A 179 -5.62 12.39 3.49
N ASP A 180 -6.35 11.49 4.17
CA ASP A 180 -7.80 11.63 4.39
C ASP A 180 -8.13 12.90 5.17
N GLY A 181 -7.31 13.26 6.16
CA GLY A 181 -7.44 14.49 6.93
C GLY A 181 -7.34 15.76 6.06
N HIS A 182 -6.35 15.84 5.16
CA HIS A 182 -6.22 16.97 4.23
C HIS A 182 -7.39 17.02 3.23
N VAL A 183 -7.76 15.88 2.64
CA VAL A 183 -8.90 15.79 1.70
C VAL A 183 -10.18 16.26 2.39
N ARG A 184 -10.53 15.71 3.56
CA ARG A 184 -11.73 16.13 4.31
C ARG A 184 -11.67 17.58 4.78
N GLY A 185 -10.46 18.09 5.05
CA GLY A 185 -10.22 19.50 5.34
C GLY A 185 -10.63 20.41 4.17
N VAL A 186 -10.23 20.05 2.94
CA VAL A 186 -10.63 20.75 1.71
C VAL A 186 -12.15 20.69 1.48
N LEU A 187 -12.79 19.58 1.82
CA LEU A 187 -14.23 19.38 1.57
C LEU A 187 -15.13 20.11 2.57
N LYS A 188 -14.65 20.37 3.79
CA LYS A 188 -15.46 20.92 4.88
C LYS A 188 -16.21 22.22 4.53
N PRO A 189 -15.61 23.22 3.84
CA PRO A 189 -16.30 24.46 3.49
C PRO A 189 -17.40 24.30 2.43
N PHE A 190 -17.41 23.20 1.68
CA PHE A 190 -18.34 22.98 0.57
C PHE A 190 -19.53 22.09 0.92
N LYS A 191 -19.58 21.57 2.15
CA LYS A 191 -20.71 20.77 2.66
C LYS A 191 -21.85 21.68 3.13
N ASP A 192 -23.02 21.55 2.50
CA ASP A 192 -24.25 22.23 2.88
C ASP A 192 -25.49 21.44 2.41
N ASP A 193 -26.67 22.05 2.53
CA ASP A 193 -27.96 21.42 2.19
C ASP A 193 -28.24 21.31 0.69
N THR A 194 -27.36 21.78 -0.20
CA THR A 194 -27.57 21.66 -1.65
C THR A 194 -26.84 20.45 -2.25
N VAL A 195 -25.80 19.95 -1.58
CA VAL A 195 -24.99 18.84 -2.07
C VAL A 195 -24.76 17.75 -1.03
N GLU A 196 -24.68 16.50 -1.50
CA GLU A 196 -24.11 15.38 -0.77
C GLU A 196 -22.68 15.16 -1.27
N ILE A 197 -21.69 15.23 -0.37
CA ILE A 197 -20.28 14.98 -0.68
C ILE A 197 -19.85 13.64 -0.09
N THR A 198 -19.46 12.70 -0.95
CA THR A 198 -18.99 11.36 -0.60
C THR A 198 -17.50 11.21 -0.92
N VAL A 199 -16.76 10.42 -0.13
CA VAL A 199 -15.34 10.14 -0.35
C VAL A 199 -15.08 8.64 -0.31
N ALA A 200 -14.44 8.11 -1.36
CA ALA A 200 -14.01 6.72 -1.47
C ALA A 200 -12.60 6.60 -2.07
N GLY A 201 -12.18 5.36 -2.32
CA GLY A 201 -10.84 5.02 -2.81
C GLY A 201 -9.92 4.52 -1.70
N GLY A 202 -8.77 3.97 -2.09
CA GLY A 202 -7.83 3.26 -1.21
C GLY A 202 -7.45 4.02 0.07
N PRO A 203 -6.98 5.28 -0.03
CA PRO A 203 -6.59 6.07 1.15
C PRO A 203 -7.72 6.27 2.17
N ALA A 204 -8.97 6.41 1.72
CA ALA A 204 -10.10 6.57 2.63
C ALA A 204 -10.30 5.31 3.50
N PHE A 205 -10.25 4.12 2.87
CA PHE A 205 -10.33 2.84 3.58
C PHE A 205 -9.14 2.61 4.50
N LEU A 206 -7.92 2.83 3.99
CA LEU A 206 -6.68 2.63 4.76
C LEU A 206 -6.58 3.58 5.95
N SER A 207 -7.12 4.81 5.85
CA SER A 207 -7.18 5.74 6.99
C SER A 207 -8.04 5.21 8.15
N VAL A 208 -9.11 4.47 7.84
CA VAL A 208 -9.99 3.84 8.83
C VAL A 208 -9.28 2.64 9.45
N VAL A 209 -8.63 1.80 8.63
CA VAL A 209 -7.79 0.69 9.12
C VAL A 209 -6.73 1.21 10.09
N GLU A 210 -6.01 2.27 9.72
CA GLU A 210 -5.00 2.94 10.57
C GLU A 210 -5.57 3.39 11.91
N ARG A 211 -6.78 3.96 11.89
CA ARG A 211 -7.47 4.40 13.11
C ARG A 211 -7.84 3.24 14.03
N TYR A 212 -8.27 2.10 13.49
CA TYR A 212 -8.58 0.91 14.29
C TYR A 212 -7.31 0.22 14.81
N SER A 213 -6.26 0.12 13.99
CA SER A 213 -4.96 -0.43 14.41
C SER A 213 -4.32 0.40 15.53
N ALA A 214 -4.44 1.73 15.49
CA ALA A 214 -3.94 2.61 16.55
C ALA A 214 -4.61 2.39 17.92
N ARG A 215 -5.81 1.78 17.98
CA ARG A 215 -6.49 1.44 19.24
C ARG A 215 -5.89 0.23 19.95
N MET A 216 -4.93 -0.47 19.32
CA MET A 216 -4.35 -1.70 19.88
C MET A 216 -3.70 -1.48 21.25
N GLY A 217 -3.14 -0.30 21.53
CA GLY A 217 -2.61 0.03 22.85
C GLY A 217 -3.66 -0.09 23.96
N ILE A 218 -4.89 0.36 23.72
CA ILE A 218 -6.00 0.25 24.68
C ILE A 218 -6.45 -1.21 24.81
N LEU A 219 -6.57 -1.94 23.70
CA LEU A 219 -6.96 -3.35 23.71
C LEU A 219 -5.94 -4.22 24.46
N PHE A 220 -4.65 -3.92 24.32
CA PHE A 220 -3.59 -4.58 25.07
C PHE A 220 -3.72 -4.36 26.58
N LEU A 221 -3.99 -3.12 27.03
CA LEU A 221 -4.23 -2.84 28.45
C LEU A 221 -5.46 -3.57 28.99
N LEU A 222 -6.54 -3.61 28.22
CA LEU A 222 -7.72 -4.40 28.56
C LEU A 222 -7.40 -5.89 28.62
N ALA A 223 -6.52 -6.40 27.76
CA ALA A 223 -6.08 -7.80 27.77
C ALA A 223 -5.28 -8.13 29.02
N VAL A 224 -4.38 -7.24 29.46
CA VAL A 224 -3.67 -7.39 30.76
C VAL A 224 -4.66 -7.50 31.91
N ILE A 225 -5.69 -6.65 31.93
CA ILE A 225 -6.73 -6.67 32.97
C ILE A 225 -7.55 -7.96 32.90
N MET A 226 -8.05 -8.34 31.72
CA MET A 226 -8.87 -9.54 31.52
C MET A 226 -8.11 -10.82 31.90
N ILE A 227 -6.89 -10.97 31.37
CA ILE A 227 -6.00 -12.08 31.68
C ILE A 227 -5.69 -12.09 33.19
N GLY A 228 -5.42 -10.92 33.77
CA GLY A 228 -5.26 -10.77 35.21
C GLY A 228 -6.47 -11.24 36.02
N LEU A 229 -7.68 -10.82 35.68
CA LEU A 229 -8.91 -11.23 36.38
C LEU A 229 -9.10 -12.76 36.35
N ILE A 230 -8.83 -13.40 35.21
CA ILE A 230 -8.90 -14.86 35.09
C ILE A 230 -7.86 -15.54 35.99
N HIS A 231 -6.63 -15.02 36.02
CA HIS A 231 -5.58 -15.51 36.92
C HIS A 231 -5.90 -15.29 38.39
N TYR A 232 -6.46 -14.14 38.74
CA TYR A 232 -6.89 -13.86 40.09
C TYR A 232 -7.99 -14.84 40.52
N GLU A 233 -8.95 -15.17 39.66
CA GLU A 233 -9.96 -16.18 40.01
C GLU A 233 -9.35 -17.58 40.18
N ALA A 234 -8.28 -17.91 39.42
CA ALA A 234 -7.61 -19.20 39.53
C ALA A 234 -6.93 -19.45 40.89
N PHE A 235 -6.36 -18.41 41.49
CA PHE A 235 -5.57 -18.56 42.73
C PHE A 235 -6.11 -17.79 43.93
N ARG A 236 -6.97 -16.79 43.71
CA ARG A 236 -7.53 -15.86 44.71
C ARG A 236 -6.48 -15.19 45.60
N THR A 237 -5.32 -14.90 45.02
CA THR A 237 -4.20 -14.21 45.69
C THR A 237 -3.57 -13.15 44.80
N VAL A 238 -3.14 -12.04 45.40
CA VAL A 238 -2.48 -10.94 44.69
C VAL A 238 -1.11 -11.36 44.16
N GLN A 239 -0.39 -12.21 44.90
CA GLN A 239 0.90 -12.74 44.44
C GLN A 239 0.72 -13.58 43.16
N ALA A 240 -0.26 -14.48 43.13
CA ALA A 240 -0.47 -15.31 41.95
C ALA A 240 -1.10 -14.59 40.75
N LEU A 241 -1.66 -13.39 40.96
CA LEU A 241 -2.04 -12.47 39.90
C LEU A 241 -0.81 -11.80 39.27
N ILE A 242 0.06 -11.21 40.11
CA ILE A 242 1.14 -10.34 39.63
C ILE A 242 2.26 -11.14 38.96
N PHE A 243 2.61 -12.31 39.49
CA PHE A 243 3.77 -13.07 38.99
C PHE A 243 3.65 -13.49 37.52
N PRO A 244 2.57 -14.17 37.10
CA PRO A 244 2.40 -14.56 35.69
C PRO A 244 2.33 -13.35 34.76
N LEU A 245 1.66 -12.28 35.19
CA LEU A 245 1.56 -11.06 34.39
C LEU A 245 2.91 -10.36 34.23
N LEU A 246 3.72 -10.28 35.29
CA LEU A 246 5.03 -9.64 35.23
C LEU A 246 5.94 -10.32 34.22
N THR A 247 6.01 -11.66 34.24
CA THR A 247 6.87 -12.40 33.31
C THR A 247 6.37 -12.29 31.88
N ALA A 248 5.06 -12.35 31.70
CA ALA A 248 4.44 -12.18 30.39
C ALA A 248 4.66 -10.77 29.82
N LEU A 249 4.57 -9.72 30.65
CA LEU A 249 4.89 -8.35 30.26
C LEU A 249 6.37 -8.19 29.91
N LEU A 250 7.29 -8.79 30.67
CA LEU A 250 8.71 -8.78 30.32
C LEU A 250 8.98 -9.50 28.99
N ALA A 251 8.30 -10.62 28.71
CA ALA A 251 8.40 -11.31 27.43
C ALA A 251 7.91 -10.44 26.26
N VAL A 252 6.80 -9.70 26.45
CA VAL A 252 6.33 -8.71 25.48
C VAL A 252 7.37 -7.61 25.25
N VAL A 253 7.95 -7.06 26.32
CA VAL A 253 9.01 -6.04 26.22
C VAL A 253 10.22 -6.57 25.45
N TRP A 254 10.62 -7.82 25.68
CA TRP A 254 11.75 -8.41 24.97
C TRP A 254 11.44 -8.59 23.48
N ALA A 255 10.25 -9.10 23.15
CA ALA A 255 9.84 -9.26 21.75
C ALA A 255 9.76 -7.92 21.02
N LEU A 256 9.10 -6.92 21.60
CA LEU A 256 8.98 -5.59 20.99
C LEU A 256 10.31 -4.83 20.94
N GLY A 257 11.17 -5.01 21.95
CA GLY A 257 12.51 -4.44 21.96
C GLY A 257 13.39 -5.03 20.86
N LEU A 258 13.38 -6.35 20.68
CA LEU A 258 14.07 -7.03 19.59
C LEU A 258 13.52 -6.61 18.21
N MET A 259 12.20 -6.44 18.12
CA MET A 259 11.53 -5.93 16.91
C MET A 259 11.99 -4.53 16.56
N SER A 260 12.06 -3.64 17.55
CA SER A 260 12.55 -2.27 17.39
C SER A 260 14.03 -2.21 16.98
N VAL A 261 14.90 -3.01 17.62
CA VAL A 261 16.33 -3.10 17.26
C VAL A 261 16.54 -3.59 15.83
N SER A 262 15.65 -4.48 15.37
CA SER A 262 15.70 -5.02 14.01
C SER A 262 15.16 -4.05 12.95
N GLY A 263 14.64 -2.88 13.36
CA GLY A 263 14.04 -1.89 12.46
C GLY A 263 12.71 -2.34 11.83
N VAL A 264 12.05 -3.34 12.41
CA VAL A 264 10.76 -3.84 11.92
C VAL A 264 9.63 -3.06 12.58
N ALA A 265 8.79 -2.43 11.78
CA ALA A 265 7.67 -1.63 12.27
C ALA A 265 6.44 -2.49 12.61
N LEU A 266 5.56 -1.98 13.47
CA LEU A 266 4.26 -2.62 13.68
C LEU A 266 3.36 -2.36 12.47
N ASP A 267 2.63 -3.37 12.01
CA ASP A 267 1.67 -3.26 10.92
C ASP A 267 0.28 -3.75 11.37
N VAL A 268 -0.71 -3.67 10.47
CA VAL A 268 -2.12 -4.00 10.75
C VAL A 268 -2.30 -5.42 11.32
N PHE A 269 -1.43 -6.36 10.97
CA PHE A 269 -1.57 -7.77 11.34
C PHE A 269 -0.71 -8.09 12.55
N ASN A 270 0.54 -7.62 12.57
CA ASN A 270 1.50 -7.92 13.61
C ASN A 270 1.30 -7.10 14.89
N VAL A 271 0.49 -6.04 14.85
CA VAL A 271 0.14 -5.23 16.04
C VAL A 271 -0.56 -6.06 17.14
N THR A 272 -1.13 -7.22 16.79
CA THR A 272 -1.76 -8.17 17.75
C THR A 272 -0.75 -9.01 18.55
N THR A 273 0.52 -9.07 18.13
CA THR A 273 1.58 -9.91 18.73
C THR A 273 1.71 -9.77 20.26
N PRO A 274 1.67 -8.55 20.85
CA PRO A 274 1.81 -8.38 22.30
C PRO A 274 0.74 -9.13 23.11
N ILE A 275 -0.51 -9.14 22.63
CA ILE A 275 -1.61 -9.82 23.32
C ILE A 275 -1.37 -11.34 23.32
N LEU A 276 -0.82 -11.88 22.23
CA LEU A 276 -0.47 -13.30 22.11
C LEU A 276 0.60 -13.75 23.08
N ILE A 277 1.72 -13.02 23.07
CA ILE A 277 2.85 -13.33 23.94
C ILE A 277 2.40 -13.22 25.39
N LEU A 278 1.66 -12.16 25.73
CA LEU A 278 1.11 -11.95 27.06
C LEU A 278 0.25 -13.15 27.50
N ALA A 279 -0.67 -13.57 26.66
CA ALA A 279 -1.61 -14.64 26.96
C ALA A 279 -0.93 -16.01 27.14
N VAL A 280 -0.04 -16.38 26.21
CA VAL A 280 0.68 -17.67 26.25
C VAL A 280 1.64 -17.72 27.44
N ALA A 281 2.47 -16.68 27.61
CA ALA A 281 3.46 -16.61 28.70
C ALA A 281 2.81 -16.57 30.08
N ALA A 282 1.71 -15.80 30.24
CA ALA A 282 1.00 -15.79 31.51
C ALA A 282 0.43 -17.19 31.81
N GLY A 283 -0.07 -17.89 30.79
CA GLY A 283 -0.58 -19.26 30.92
C GLY A 283 0.47 -20.28 31.38
N HIS A 284 1.67 -20.28 30.79
CA HIS A 284 2.75 -21.19 31.20
C HIS A 284 3.23 -20.87 32.63
N ALA A 285 3.36 -19.60 32.97
CA ALA A 285 3.70 -19.17 34.33
C ALA A 285 2.68 -19.64 35.38
N VAL A 286 1.38 -19.69 35.07
CA VAL A 286 0.33 -20.27 35.95
C VAL A 286 0.55 -21.74 36.21
N GLN A 287 0.85 -22.52 35.18
CA GLN A 287 1.05 -23.97 35.33
C GLN A 287 2.22 -24.26 36.27
N MET A 288 3.31 -23.51 36.12
CA MET A 288 4.45 -23.58 37.03
C MET A 288 4.11 -23.11 38.45
N LEU A 289 3.38 -22.00 38.58
CA LEU A 289 3.02 -21.47 39.90
C LEU A 289 2.11 -22.46 40.64
N LYS A 290 1.12 -23.04 39.96
CA LYS A 290 0.25 -24.06 40.55
C LYS A 290 1.05 -25.27 41.05
N ARG A 291 2.04 -25.71 40.27
CA ARG A 291 2.94 -26.79 40.72
C ARG A 291 3.74 -26.39 41.97
N TYR A 292 4.19 -25.15 42.05
CA TYR A 292 4.87 -24.64 43.23
C TYR A 292 3.97 -24.71 44.49
N TYR A 293 2.69 -24.33 44.38
CA TYR A 293 1.73 -24.42 45.51
C TYR A 293 1.50 -25.87 45.96
N GLU A 294 1.39 -26.82 45.02
CA GLU A 294 1.28 -28.25 45.32
C GLU A 294 2.51 -28.76 46.10
N GLU A 295 3.71 -28.45 45.63
CA GLU A 295 4.96 -28.96 46.22
C GLU A 295 5.27 -28.30 47.57
N LEU A 296 5.01 -27.00 47.72
CA LEU A 296 5.14 -26.29 48.99
C LEU A 296 4.26 -26.93 50.07
N HIS A 297 3.03 -27.30 49.70
CA HIS A 297 2.15 -27.96 50.64
C HIS A 297 2.64 -29.36 51.02
N ARG A 298 3.10 -30.14 50.03
CA ARG A 298 3.66 -31.47 50.27
C ARG A 298 4.83 -31.41 51.25
N ILE A 299 5.77 -30.48 51.04
CA ILE A 299 6.94 -30.28 51.91
C ILE A 299 6.53 -29.87 53.32
N ARG A 300 5.56 -28.95 53.48
CA ARG A 300 5.06 -28.55 54.81
C ARG A 300 4.34 -29.68 55.54
N GLN A 301 3.66 -30.57 54.82
CA GLN A 301 3.04 -31.76 55.40
C GLN A 301 4.06 -32.83 55.79
N GLU A 302 5.06 -33.07 54.94
CA GLU A 302 6.13 -34.05 55.17
C GLU A 302 7.08 -33.59 56.29
N ASN A 303 7.36 -32.28 56.38
CA ASN A 303 8.27 -31.67 57.36
C ASN A 303 7.61 -30.45 58.07
N PRO A 304 6.79 -30.65 59.11
CA PRO A 304 6.07 -29.55 59.78
C PRO A 304 6.96 -28.47 60.44
N GLY A 305 8.22 -28.79 60.76
CA GLY A 305 9.18 -27.89 61.41
C GLY A 305 10.12 -27.13 60.48
N VAL A 306 9.99 -27.28 59.16
CA VAL A 306 10.89 -26.62 58.19
C VAL A 306 10.74 -25.09 58.24
N LEU A 307 11.86 -24.36 58.14
CA LEU A 307 11.82 -22.90 58.07
C LEU A 307 11.02 -22.46 56.83
N PRO A 308 10.12 -21.46 56.92
CA PRO A 308 9.29 -21.05 55.79
C PRO A 308 10.07 -20.65 54.52
N ILE A 309 11.29 -20.13 54.70
CA ILE A 309 12.19 -19.74 53.60
C ILE A 309 12.81 -20.98 52.94
N GLU A 310 13.22 -21.98 53.72
CA GLU A 310 13.79 -23.23 53.21
C GLU A 310 12.73 -24.02 52.46
N ALA A 311 11.53 -24.16 53.04
CA ALA A 311 10.38 -24.79 52.37
C ALA A 311 10.03 -24.11 51.05
N ASN A 312 10.10 -22.78 51.00
CA ASN A 312 9.87 -22.01 49.79
C ASN A 312 10.91 -22.30 48.71
N GLN A 313 12.19 -22.28 49.08
CA GLN A 313 13.30 -22.52 48.14
C GLN A 313 13.30 -23.96 47.62
N GLU A 314 13.07 -24.94 48.50
CA GLU A 314 12.94 -26.34 48.12
C GLU A 314 11.74 -26.57 47.21
N ALA A 315 10.58 -25.96 47.53
CA ALA A 315 9.40 -26.02 46.68
C ALA A 315 9.66 -25.44 45.29
N VAL A 316 10.37 -24.31 45.17
CA VAL A 316 10.78 -23.72 43.88
C VAL A 316 11.67 -24.69 43.09
N VAL A 317 12.71 -25.24 43.73
CA VAL A 317 13.64 -26.17 43.06
C VAL A 317 12.92 -27.45 42.60
N SER A 318 12.13 -28.07 43.47
CA SER A 318 11.43 -29.32 43.16
C SER A 318 10.34 -29.12 42.11
N SER A 319 9.50 -28.09 42.24
CA SER A 319 8.41 -27.81 41.29
C SER A 319 8.90 -27.55 39.87
N ILE A 320 9.84 -26.62 39.70
CA ILE A 320 10.35 -26.21 38.39
C ILE A 320 11.24 -27.30 37.80
N SER A 321 11.98 -28.07 38.60
CA SER A 321 12.78 -29.17 38.06
C SER A 321 11.94 -30.31 37.51
N ARG A 322 10.76 -30.56 38.08
CA ARG A 322 9.83 -31.59 37.60
C ARG A 322 9.05 -31.12 36.37
N VAL A 323 8.53 -29.89 36.38
CA VAL A 323 7.66 -29.41 35.28
C VAL A 323 8.46 -28.75 34.16
N GLY A 324 9.66 -28.26 34.43
CA GLY A 324 10.51 -27.54 33.48
C GLY A 324 10.79 -28.27 32.16
N PRO A 325 11.13 -29.57 32.12
CA PRO A 325 11.32 -30.28 30.85
C PRO A 325 10.06 -30.27 29.96
N VAL A 326 8.87 -30.36 30.58
CA VAL A 326 7.59 -30.32 29.88
C VAL A 326 7.31 -28.91 29.35
N MET A 327 7.58 -27.89 30.15
CA MET A 327 7.43 -26.49 29.73
C MET A 327 8.41 -26.11 28.63
N ILE A 328 9.64 -26.62 28.66
CA ILE A 328 10.60 -26.43 27.56
C ILE A 328 10.08 -27.08 26.28
N ALA A 329 9.58 -28.32 26.34
CA ALA A 329 9.02 -28.97 25.15
C ALA A 329 7.79 -28.24 24.61
N ALA A 330 6.86 -27.86 25.49
CA ALA A 330 5.65 -27.12 25.15
C ALA A 330 5.97 -25.72 24.56
N GLY A 331 6.80 -24.94 25.26
CA GLY A 331 7.23 -23.62 24.82
C GLY A 331 8.03 -23.65 23.52
N LEU A 332 8.86 -24.67 23.31
CA LEU A 332 9.58 -24.86 22.05
C LEU A 332 8.63 -25.21 20.90
N ILE A 333 7.65 -26.09 21.12
CA ILE A 333 6.62 -26.40 20.11
C ILE A 333 5.83 -25.14 19.76
N ALA A 334 5.40 -24.36 20.76
CA ALA A 334 4.69 -23.12 20.53
C ALA A 334 5.55 -22.14 19.72
N ALA A 335 6.79 -21.90 20.14
CA ALA A 335 7.72 -21.01 19.43
C ALA A 335 8.00 -21.47 17.99
N LEU A 336 8.26 -22.77 17.78
CA LEU A 336 8.46 -23.33 16.44
C LEU A 336 7.20 -23.26 15.59
N GLY A 337 6.01 -23.38 16.20
CA GLY A 337 4.73 -23.15 15.55
C GLY A 337 4.64 -21.76 14.94
N PHE A 338 5.05 -20.72 15.67
CA PHE A 338 5.11 -19.35 15.12
C PHE A 338 6.27 -19.13 14.14
N LEU A 339 7.45 -19.67 14.43
CA LEU A 339 8.62 -19.57 13.53
C LEU A 339 8.38 -20.27 12.19
N SER A 340 7.50 -21.27 12.13
CA SER A 340 7.10 -21.92 10.87
C SER A 340 6.45 -20.96 9.87
N LEU A 341 5.92 -19.81 10.33
CA LEU A 341 5.33 -18.79 9.47
C LEU A 341 6.38 -18.06 8.59
N VAL A 342 7.67 -18.28 8.83
CA VAL A 342 8.76 -17.76 7.98
C VAL A 342 8.67 -18.27 6.54
N VAL A 343 8.00 -19.40 6.33
CA VAL A 343 7.80 -20.01 4.99
C VAL A 343 6.87 -19.18 4.11
N PHE A 344 5.96 -18.38 4.68
CA PHE A 344 5.08 -17.53 3.88
C PHE A 344 5.89 -16.49 3.11
N GLU A 345 5.55 -16.24 1.84
CA GLU A 345 6.30 -15.25 1.06
C GLU A 345 6.11 -13.79 1.53
N ILE A 346 5.09 -13.53 2.36
CA ILE A 346 4.67 -12.20 2.80
C ILE A 346 5.46 -11.72 4.03
N LYS A 347 6.14 -10.57 3.92
CA LYS A 347 7.03 -10.02 4.98
C LYS A 347 6.32 -9.84 6.32
N THR A 348 5.10 -9.31 6.31
CA THR A 348 4.27 -9.10 7.50
C THR A 348 4.01 -10.41 8.26
N ILE A 349 3.70 -11.50 7.55
CA ILE A 349 3.45 -12.82 8.18
C ILE A 349 4.74 -13.38 8.78
N ARG A 350 5.88 -13.23 8.08
CA ARG A 350 7.18 -13.66 8.62
C ARG A 350 7.57 -12.87 9.87
N ALA A 351 7.45 -11.54 9.83
CA ALA A 351 7.74 -10.67 10.97
C ALA A 351 6.88 -11.06 12.17
N PHE A 352 5.58 -11.22 11.95
CA PHE A 352 4.65 -11.69 12.98
C PHE A 352 5.09 -13.02 13.61
N GLY A 353 5.40 -14.02 12.78
CA GLY A 353 5.84 -15.34 13.27
C GLY A 353 7.17 -15.31 14.02
N VAL A 354 8.17 -14.58 13.50
CA VAL A 354 9.49 -14.46 14.13
C VAL A 354 9.38 -13.78 15.49
N PHE A 355 8.76 -12.60 15.58
CA PHE A 355 8.72 -11.87 16.84
C PHE A 355 7.78 -12.48 17.87
N THR A 356 6.70 -13.15 17.44
CA THR A 356 5.88 -13.95 18.36
C THR A 356 6.65 -15.16 18.88
N GLY A 357 7.34 -15.89 18.00
CA GLY A 357 8.17 -17.04 18.38
C GLY A 357 9.31 -16.65 19.33
N LEU A 358 10.02 -15.56 19.04
CA LEU A 358 11.05 -14.99 19.92
C LEU A 358 10.46 -14.50 21.25
N GLY A 359 9.24 -13.96 21.24
CA GLY A 359 8.51 -13.59 22.46
C GLY A 359 8.20 -14.80 23.34
N ILE A 360 7.77 -15.92 22.76
CA ILE A 360 7.52 -17.17 23.49
C ILE A 360 8.83 -17.79 23.99
N LEU A 361 9.91 -17.75 23.20
CA LEU A 361 11.24 -18.17 23.66
C LEU A 361 11.74 -17.29 24.81
N SER A 362 11.50 -15.97 24.74
CA SER A 362 11.81 -15.03 25.82
C SER A 362 11.01 -15.36 27.07
N ALA A 363 9.71 -15.68 26.93
CA ALA A 363 8.87 -16.16 28.03
C ALA A 363 9.47 -17.42 28.66
N LEU A 364 9.85 -18.42 27.86
CA LEU A 364 10.47 -19.65 28.36
C LEU A 364 11.76 -19.38 29.13
N VAL A 365 12.61 -18.47 28.62
CA VAL A 365 13.84 -18.05 29.33
C VAL A 365 13.48 -17.41 30.67
N LEU A 366 12.57 -16.44 30.69
CA LEU A 366 12.13 -15.75 31.91
C LEU A 366 11.48 -16.72 32.91
N GLU A 367 10.70 -17.67 32.42
CA GLU A 367 10.04 -18.70 33.21
C GLU A 367 11.03 -19.66 33.87
N MET A 368 12.06 -20.07 33.14
CA MET A 368 13.08 -20.98 33.67
C MET A 368 14.17 -20.28 34.49
N THR A 369 14.24 -18.94 34.49
CA THR A 369 15.29 -18.15 35.17
C THR A 369 14.74 -17.14 36.17
N PHE A 370 13.95 -16.18 35.69
CA PHE A 370 13.43 -15.06 36.47
C PHE A 370 12.41 -15.51 37.51
N ILE A 371 11.45 -16.37 37.13
CA ILE A 371 10.43 -16.89 38.06
C ILE A 371 11.05 -17.62 39.25
N PRO A 372 11.94 -18.62 39.08
CA PRO A 372 12.57 -19.28 40.22
C PRO A 372 13.33 -18.31 41.11
N ALA A 373 14.10 -17.39 40.52
CA ALA A 373 14.89 -16.42 41.26
C ALA A 373 14.01 -15.46 42.09
N LEU A 374 12.94 -14.94 41.49
CA LEU A 374 12.01 -14.02 42.12
C LEU A 374 11.17 -14.71 43.19
N ARG A 375 10.63 -15.90 42.90
CA ARG A 375 9.81 -16.66 43.84
C ARG A 375 10.59 -17.09 45.07
N ALA A 376 11.87 -17.44 44.92
CA ALA A 376 12.73 -17.81 46.03
C ALA A 376 13.04 -16.64 47.00
N GLN A 377 12.87 -15.38 46.57
CA GLN A 377 13.03 -14.21 47.45
C GLN A 377 11.75 -13.79 48.16
N LEU A 378 10.60 -14.01 47.52
CA LEU A 378 9.33 -13.57 48.07
C LEU A 378 8.83 -14.50 49.17
N PRO A 379 8.11 -13.97 50.18
CA PRO A 379 7.59 -14.79 51.26
C PRO A 379 6.71 -15.92 50.71
N ALA A 380 6.77 -17.08 51.37
CA ALA A 380 5.87 -18.18 51.05
C ALA A 380 4.41 -17.70 51.23
N PRO A 381 3.45 -18.19 50.41
CA PRO A 381 2.05 -17.82 50.57
C PRO A 381 1.57 -18.23 51.96
N ARG A 382 0.69 -17.43 52.54
CA ARG A 382 0.11 -17.72 53.86
C ARG A 382 -0.78 -18.97 53.78
N GLU A 383 -0.97 -19.68 54.89
CA GLU A 383 -1.85 -20.85 54.91
C GLU A 383 -3.27 -20.51 54.45
N ARG A 384 -3.80 -19.35 54.85
CA ARG A 384 -5.12 -18.86 54.41
C ARG A 384 -5.25 -18.72 52.89
N GLU A 385 -4.16 -18.32 52.23
CA GLU A 385 -4.09 -18.19 50.77
C GLU A 385 -4.04 -19.57 50.10
N THR A 386 -3.31 -20.51 50.70
CA THR A 386 -3.22 -21.91 50.25
C THR A 386 -4.56 -22.65 50.42
N HIS A 387 -5.31 -22.35 51.50
CA HIS A 387 -6.66 -22.89 51.71
C HIS A 387 -7.69 -22.31 50.74
N ARG A 388 -7.58 -21.03 50.36
CA ARG A 388 -8.48 -20.38 49.40
C ARG A 388 -8.35 -20.96 47.99
N GLU A 389 -7.13 -21.26 47.55
CA GLU A 389 -6.86 -21.93 46.26
C GLU A 389 -7.53 -23.31 46.19
N ARG A 390 -7.63 -24.01 47.33
CA ARG A 390 -8.23 -25.35 47.43
C ARG A 390 -9.74 -25.38 47.51
N GLN A 391 -10.40 -24.22 47.62
CA GLN A 391 -11.85 -24.19 47.69
C GLN A 391 -12.44 -24.71 46.39
N PHE A 392 -13.51 -25.50 46.51
CA PHE A 392 -14.15 -26.10 45.37
C PHE A 392 -14.78 -25.02 44.46
N THR A 393 -14.26 -24.88 43.24
CA THR A 393 -14.69 -23.85 42.29
C THR A 393 -15.62 -24.41 41.21
N ILE A 394 -16.14 -23.53 40.35
CA ILE A 394 -16.86 -23.93 39.12
C ILE A 394 -15.98 -24.78 38.19
N TRP A 395 -14.67 -24.52 38.19
CA TRP A 395 -13.69 -25.24 37.36
C TRP A 395 -13.57 -26.71 37.80
N ASP A 396 -13.69 -26.97 39.10
CA ASP A 396 -13.66 -28.31 39.68
C ASP A 396 -14.86 -29.15 39.23
N ARG A 397 -16.04 -28.51 39.12
CA ARG A 397 -17.24 -29.16 38.57
C ARG A 397 -17.06 -29.48 37.09
N LEU A 398 -16.54 -28.55 36.31
CA LEU A 398 -16.34 -28.71 34.87
C LEU A 398 -15.35 -29.84 34.58
N VAL A 399 -14.19 -29.83 35.25
CA VAL A 399 -13.17 -30.87 35.16
C VAL A 399 -13.69 -32.21 35.66
N GLY A 400 -14.42 -32.24 36.79
CA GLY A 400 -15.03 -33.45 37.32
C GLY A 400 -16.06 -34.06 36.36
N TRP A 401 -16.84 -33.22 35.66
CA TRP A 401 -17.74 -33.65 34.60
C TRP A 401 -17.00 -34.21 33.39
N MET A 402 -15.96 -33.52 32.90
CA MET A 402 -15.12 -34.01 31.79
C MET A 402 -14.42 -35.33 32.12
N HIS A 403 -13.89 -35.46 33.34
CA HIS A 403 -13.30 -36.69 33.84
C HIS A 403 -14.32 -37.86 33.81
N ARG A 404 -15.51 -37.66 34.40
CA ARG A 404 -16.57 -38.68 34.40
C ARG A 404 -17.00 -39.05 32.98
N ALA A 405 -17.19 -38.07 32.11
CA ALA A 405 -17.54 -38.31 30.71
C ALA A 405 -16.47 -39.15 30.00
N THR A 406 -15.19 -38.81 30.21
CA THR A 406 -14.04 -39.48 29.59
C THR A 406 -13.88 -40.92 30.05
N VAL A 407 -13.99 -41.17 31.37
CA VAL A 407 -13.78 -42.50 31.95
C VAL A 407 -15.01 -43.40 31.76
N LEU A 408 -16.22 -42.89 32.03
CA LEU A 408 -17.44 -43.70 32.10
C LEU A 408 -18.23 -43.74 30.77
N ARG A 409 -18.09 -42.74 29.91
CA ARG A 409 -18.91 -42.57 28.69
C ARG A 409 -18.08 -42.41 27.41
N ARG A 410 -16.93 -43.08 27.33
CA ARG A 410 -15.98 -43.01 26.19
C ARG A 410 -16.61 -43.21 24.81
N LYS A 411 -17.55 -44.15 24.66
CA LYS A 411 -18.25 -44.40 23.39
C LYS A 411 -19.06 -43.18 22.95
N SER A 412 -19.73 -42.49 23.89
CA SER A 412 -20.49 -41.28 23.61
C SER A 412 -19.59 -40.12 23.16
N ILE A 413 -18.37 -40.02 23.71
CA ILE A 413 -17.39 -39.01 23.26
C ILE A 413 -16.97 -39.26 21.82
N TYR A 414 -16.68 -40.51 21.42
CA TYR A 414 -16.33 -40.82 20.04
C TYR A 414 -17.46 -40.53 19.06
N VAL A 415 -18.70 -40.88 19.43
CA VAL A 415 -19.87 -40.56 18.60
C VAL A 415 -20.05 -39.05 18.47
N ALA A 416 -20.01 -38.31 19.58
CA ALA A 416 -20.14 -36.86 19.58
C ALA A 416 -19.01 -36.17 18.79
N ALA A 417 -17.77 -36.60 18.99
CA ALA A 417 -16.62 -36.10 18.25
C ALA A 417 -16.74 -36.41 16.75
N SER A 418 -17.20 -37.60 16.38
CA SER A 418 -17.39 -37.98 14.97
C SER A 418 -18.49 -37.16 14.29
N ILE A 419 -19.63 -36.95 14.97
CA ILE A 419 -20.71 -36.08 14.47
C ILE A 419 -20.20 -34.64 14.32
N LEU A 420 -19.47 -34.14 15.32
CA LEU A 420 -18.88 -32.80 15.26
C LEU A 420 -17.85 -32.69 14.13
N CYS A 421 -16.99 -33.69 13.94
CA CYS A 421 -16.05 -33.74 12.81
C CYS A 421 -16.77 -33.67 11.47
N LEU A 422 -17.84 -34.45 11.29
CA LEU A 422 -18.61 -34.45 10.04
C LEU A 422 -19.28 -33.10 9.80
N ALA A 423 -19.88 -32.49 10.83
CA ALA A 423 -20.48 -31.16 10.73
C ALA A 423 -19.45 -30.08 10.40
N LEU A 424 -18.29 -30.10 11.07
CA LEU A 424 -17.21 -29.16 10.82
C LEU A 424 -16.54 -29.39 9.46
N ALA A 425 -16.43 -30.64 8.98
CA ALA A 425 -15.91 -30.94 7.65
C ALA A 425 -16.87 -30.44 6.55
N ALA A 426 -18.19 -30.60 6.75
CA ALA A 426 -19.19 -30.05 5.86
C ALA A 426 -19.20 -28.51 5.86
N GLY A 427 -18.91 -27.88 7.01
CA GLY A 427 -18.63 -26.45 7.09
C GLY A 427 -17.34 -26.08 6.35
N ALA A 428 -16.25 -26.80 6.57
CA ALA A 428 -14.95 -26.51 5.99
C ALA A 428 -14.96 -26.60 4.46
N SER A 429 -15.75 -27.51 3.87
CA SER A 429 -15.93 -27.58 2.42
C SER A 429 -16.64 -26.37 1.80
N GLN A 430 -17.27 -25.52 2.61
CA GLN A 430 -17.94 -24.29 2.17
C GLN A 430 -17.06 -23.04 2.32
N VAL A 431 -15.83 -23.18 2.82
CA VAL A 431 -14.91 -22.05 2.96
C VAL A 431 -14.56 -21.50 1.58
N ARG A 432 -14.77 -20.20 1.39
CA ARG A 432 -14.39 -19.47 0.18
C ARG A 432 -13.12 -18.68 0.44
N THR A 433 -12.23 -18.64 -0.54
CA THR A 433 -11.04 -17.79 -0.52
C THR A 433 -11.38 -16.46 -1.14
N ASP A 434 -11.31 -15.38 -0.36
CA ASP A 434 -11.52 -14.03 -0.89
C ASP A 434 -10.87 -12.99 0.01
N ASP A 435 -9.98 -12.16 -0.55
CA ASP A 435 -9.42 -10.98 0.10
C ASP A 435 -10.07 -9.71 -0.48
N SER A 436 -10.61 -8.88 0.41
CA SER A 436 -11.28 -7.61 0.10
C SER A 436 -11.06 -6.66 1.25
N THR A 437 -10.40 -5.54 0.99
CA THR A 437 -10.20 -4.48 2.00
C THR A 437 -11.56 -3.92 2.41
N ARG A 438 -12.48 -3.78 1.45
CA ARG A 438 -13.84 -3.30 1.69
C ARG A 438 -14.58 -4.20 2.68
N ALA A 439 -14.51 -5.52 2.52
CA ALA A 439 -15.19 -6.49 3.38
C ALA A 439 -14.63 -6.51 4.82
N THR A 440 -13.41 -6.02 5.03
CA THR A 440 -12.85 -5.90 6.39
C THR A 440 -13.53 -4.85 7.26
N LEU A 441 -14.32 -3.94 6.68
CA LEU A 441 -15.00 -2.87 7.39
C LEU A 441 -16.52 -3.10 7.42
N SER A 442 -17.16 -2.76 8.54
CA SER A 442 -18.63 -2.83 8.68
C SER A 442 -19.35 -1.87 7.73
N GLU A 443 -20.47 -2.32 7.19
CA GLU A 443 -21.32 -1.54 6.26
C GLU A 443 -21.90 -0.27 6.88
N SER A 444 -21.93 -0.18 8.20
CA SER A 444 -22.39 1.00 8.94
C SER A 444 -21.39 2.17 8.95
N LEU A 445 -20.15 1.98 8.51
CA LEU A 445 -19.14 3.04 8.47
C LEU A 445 -19.36 3.99 7.28
N ASP A 446 -19.17 5.29 7.51
CA ASP A 446 -19.32 6.32 6.47
C ASP A 446 -18.53 6.01 5.20
N VAL A 447 -17.30 5.49 5.31
CA VAL A 447 -16.48 5.12 4.14
C VAL A 447 -17.12 4.01 3.29
N ARG A 448 -17.82 3.07 3.91
CA ARG A 448 -18.54 1.98 3.22
C ARG A 448 -19.80 2.50 2.54
N ILE A 449 -20.51 3.42 3.20
CA ILE A 449 -21.73 4.05 2.68
C ILE A 449 -21.40 4.96 1.49
N ASP A 450 -20.39 5.82 1.64
CA ASP A 450 -19.90 6.75 0.61
C ASP A 450 -19.44 5.98 -0.63
N ASP A 451 -18.65 4.92 -0.43
CA ASP A 451 -18.19 4.04 -1.50
C ASP A 451 -19.33 3.30 -2.20
N ALA A 452 -20.34 2.81 -1.46
CA ALA A 452 -21.52 2.18 -2.05
C ALA A 452 -22.31 3.16 -2.93
N LYS A 453 -22.58 4.37 -2.43
CA LYS A 453 -23.27 5.42 -3.19
C LYS A 453 -22.49 5.83 -4.45
N LEU A 454 -21.17 5.96 -4.36
CA LEU A 454 -20.33 6.24 -5.51
C LEU A 454 -20.37 5.11 -6.55
N ASN A 455 -20.28 3.85 -6.12
CA ASN A 455 -20.35 2.69 -7.00
C ASN A 455 -21.73 2.48 -7.64
N GLU A 456 -22.81 2.97 -7.02
CA GLU A 456 -24.15 2.99 -7.62
C GLU A 456 -24.23 4.01 -8.78
N ARG A 457 -23.64 5.20 -8.59
CA ARG A 457 -23.79 6.36 -9.48
C ARG A 457 -22.72 6.45 -10.58
N LEU A 458 -21.52 5.91 -10.33
CA LEU A 458 -20.34 6.03 -11.19
C LEU A 458 -19.75 4.66 -11.57
N GLY A 459 -18.63 4.68 -12.28
CA GLY A 459 -18.01 3.53 -12.94
C GLY A 459 -17.29 2.56 -12.00
N GLY A 460 -16.99 2.94 -10.76
CA GLY A 460 -16.26 2.09 -9.83
C GLY A 460 -15.27 2.88 -8.98
N SER A 461 -14.91 2.34 -7.81
CA SER A 461 -13.87 2.88 -6.92
C SER A 461 -12.57 2.11 -6.92
N ASN A 462 -12.52 0.97 -7.63
CA ASN A 462 -11.35 0.11 -7.72
C ASN A 462 -10.83 0.04 -9.16
N THR A 463 -9.50 -0.08 -9.33
CA THR A 463 -8.86 -0.06 -10.64
C THR A 463 -8.31 -1.44 -11.02
N LEU A 464 -8.74 -1.92 -12.18
CA LEU A 464 -8.12 -3.01 -12.94
C LEU A 464 -7.33 -2.39 -14.09
N TYR A 465 -6.07 -2.73 -14.20
CA TYR A 465 -5.24 -2.32 -15.32
C TYR A 465 -4.93 -3.49 -16.22
N VAL A 466 -5.05 -3.25 -17.52
CA VAL A 466 -4.58 -4.16 -18.56
C VAL A 466 -3.48 -3.44 -19.32
N LEU A 467 -2.27 -3.96 -19.19
CA LEU A 467 -1.09 -3.48 -19.91
C LEU A 467 -0.95 -4.26 -21.21
N MET A 468 -0.98 -3.54 -22.32
CA MET A 468 -0.73 -4.04 -23.66
C MET A 468 0.69 -3.63 -24.07
N ASP A 469 1.58 -4.59 -24.34
CA ASP A 469 2.95 -4.34 -24.80
C ASP A 469 3.10 -4.74 -26.27
N GLY A 470 3.31 -3.76 -27.15
CA GLY A 470 3.45 -3.98 -28.59
C GLY A 470 4.86 -4.36 -29.04
N LYS A 471 5.79 -4.64 -28.11
CA LYS A 471 7.18 -5.11 -28.30
C LYS A 471 8.13 -4.19 -29.08
N ARG A 472 7.61 -3.20 -29.80
CA ARG A 472 8.34 -2.20 -30.58
C ARG A 472 7.82 -0.79 -30.31
N PRO A 473 8.66 0.25 -30.45
CA PRO A 473 8.20 1.63 -30.44
C PRO A 473 7.11 1.88 -31.51
N ASP A 474 6.19 2.80 -31.23
CA ASP A 474 5.07 3.16 -32.10
C ASP A 474 4.14 1.98 -32.49
N ALA A 475 4.11 0.91 -31.70
CA ALA A 475 3.19 -0.21 -31.89
C ALA A 475 1.73 0.21 -31.65
N VAL A 476 1.49 1.11 -30.70
CA VAL A 476 0.15 1.59 -30.33
C VAL A 476 -0.55 2.33 -31.47
N LYS A 477 0.22 2.85 -32.43
CA LYS A 477 -0.31 3.53 -33.64
C LYS A 477 -0.79 2.55 -34.72
N ASP A 478 -0.54 1.25 -34.54
CA ASP A 478 -1.03 0.21 -35.42
C ASP A 478 -2.54 0.01 -35.21
N PRO A 479 -3.37 0.08 -36.26
CA PRO A 479 -4.81 -0.14 -36.13
C PRO A 479 -5.15 -1.50 -35.52
N LYS A 480 -4.36 -2.56 -35.80
CA LYS A 480 -4.58 -3.89 -35.19
C LYS A 480 -4.38 -3.87 -33.68
N PHE A 481 -3.44 -3.06 -33.19
CA PHE A 481 -3.17 -2.92 -31.76
C PHE A 481 -4.32 -2.18 -31.05
N LEU A 482 -4.81 -1.08 -31.63
CA LEU A 482 -5.97 -0.36 -31.09
C LEU A 482 -7.28 -1.17 -31.17
N GLN A 483 -7.45 -2.00 -32.19
CA GLN A 483 -8.57 -2.95 -32.29
C GLN A 483 -8.48 -4.04 -31.21
N ALA A 484 -7.27 -4.52 -30.88
CA ALA A 484 -7.07 -5.44 -29.77
C ALA A 484 -7.49 -4.80 -28.44
N ILE A 485 -7.08 -3.54 -28.21
CA ILE A 485 -7.53 -2.73 -27.06
C ILE A 485 -9.06 -2.63 -27.01
N GLU A 486 -9.69 -2.25 -28.12
CA GLU A 486 -11.15 -2.11 -28.21
C GLU A 486 -11.87 -3.44 -27.94
N SER A 487 -11.31 -4.57 -28.38
CA SER A 487 -11.88 -5.89 -28.13
C SER A 487 -11.85 -6.27 -26.63
N ILE A 488 -10.79 -5.88 -25.90
CA ILE A 488 -10.70 -6.06 -24.46
C ILE A 488 -11.69 -5.15 -23.75
N GLN A 489 -11.79 -3.87 -24.14
CA GLN A 489 -12.78 -2.96 -23.57
C GLN A 489 -14.20 -3.49 -23.76
N SER A 490 -14.52 -3.96 -24.96
CA SER A 490 -15.83 -4.55 -25.27
C SER A 490 -16.13 -5.81 -24.46
N PHE A 491 -15.11 -6.60 -24.13
CA PHE A 491 -15.25 -7.75 -23.23
C PHE A 491 -15.54 -7.27 -21.80
N LEU A 492 -14.73 -6.35 -21.29
CA LEU A 492 -14.84 -5.82 -19.94
C LEU A 492 -16.15 -5.05 -19.71
N ASP A 493 -16.61 -4.24 -20.67
CA ASP A 493 -17.85 -3.45 -20.58
C ASP A 493 -19.13 -4.33 -20.49
N ARG A 494 -19.04 -5.63 -20.85
CA ARG A 494 -20.14 -6.59 -20.69
C ARG A 494 -20.22 -7.19 -19.29
N GLU A 495 -19.18 -7.04 -18.49
CA GLU A 495 -19.13 -7.58 -17.14
C GLU A 495 -19.90 -6.69 -16.17
N SER A 496 -20.78 -7.28 -15.38
CA SER A 496 -21.69 -6.54 -14.49
C SER A 496 -20.99 -5.71 -13.42
N ASN A 497 -19.81 -6.12 -12.96
CA ASN A 497 -19.02 -5.42 -11.95
C ASN A 497 -18.01 -4.42 -12.53
N VAL A 498 -17.87 -4.34 -13.85
CA VAL A 498 -17.07 -3.32 -14.52
C VAL A 498 -17.99 -2.18 -14.90
N GLY A 499 -17.88 -1.03 -14.22
CA GLY A 499 -18.78 0.09 -14.48
C GLY A 499 -18.30 1.02 -15.60
N LYS A 500 -17.00 1.06 -15.89
CA LYS A 500 -16.43 1.85 -16.99
C LYS A 500 -15.06 1.32 -17.41
N THR A 501 -14.81 1.28 -18.72
CA THR A 501 -13.46 1.20 -19.26
C THR A 501 -13.03 2.51 -19.94
N ALA A 502 -11.72 2.76 -19.98
CA ALA A 502 -11.12 3.85 -20.72
C ALA A 502 -9.75 3.45 -21.29
N SER A 503 -9.46 3.87 -22.51
CA SER A 503 -8.14 3.68 -23.15
C SER A 503 -7.83 4.77 -24.18
N LEU A 504 -6.63 4.72 -24.76
CA LEU A 504 -6.26 5.58 -25.90
C LEU A 504 -7.20 5.38 -27.12
N ALA A 505 -7.77 4.18 -27.30
CA ALA A 505 -8.65 3.88 -28.42
C ALA A 505 -9.90 4.79 -28.43
N ASP A 506 -10.43 5.14 -27.25
CA ASP A 506 -11.58 6.05 -27.13
C ASP A 506 -11.28 7.44 -27.70
N PHE A 507 -10.09 7.97 -27.42
CA PHE A 507 -9.64 9.26 -27.95
C PHE A 507 -9.40 9.20 -29.46
N VAL A 508 -8.80 8.13 -29.96
CA VAL A 508 -8.57 7.96 -31.41
C VAL A 508 -9.89 7.89 -32.17
N LYS A 509 -10.89 7.14 -31.68
CA LYS A 509 -12.24 7.09 -32.28
C LYS A 509 -12.92 8.45 -32.27
N LYS A 510 -12.82 9.17 -31.16
CA LYS A 510 -13.39 10.52 -31.04
C LYS A 510 -12.75 11.49 -32.02
N ILE A 511 -11.42 11.50 -32.12
CA ILE A 511 -10.71 12.34 -33.10
C ILE A 511 -11.12 11.94 -34.52
N HIS A 512 -11.20 10.65 -34.83
CA HIS A 512 -11.61 10.16 -36.15
C HIS A 512 -13.02 10.65 -36.53
N LYS A 513 -13.99 10.54 -35.61
CA LYS A 513 -15.34 11.07 -35.76
C LYS A 513 -15.34 12.59 -35.98
N SER A 514 -14.65 13.34 -35.11
CA SER A 514 -14.59 14.80 -35.22
C SER A 514 -13.99 15.23 -36.56
N MET A 515 -12.94 14.55 -37.03
CA MET A 515 -12.28 14.84 -38.30
C MET A 515 -13.13 14.57 -39.55
N ASN A 516 -14.20 13.78 -39.41
CA ASN A 516 -15.15 13.47 -40.47
C ASN A 516 -16.52 14.14 -40.23
N GLY A 517 -16.50 15.38 -39.74
CA GLY A 517 -17.71 16.19 -39.60
C GLY A 517 -18.66 15.73 -38.49
N GLY A 518 -18.19 14.91 -37.55
CA GLY A 518 -19.00 14.40 -36.44
C GLY A 518 -19.87 13.20 -36.78
N ASP A 519 -19.73 12.61 -37.97
CA ASP A 519 -20.50 11.44 -38.41
C ASP A 519 -20.19 10.20 -37.55
N GLU A 520 -21.23 9.62 -36.94
CA GLU A 520 -21.13 8.46 -36.05
C GLU A 520 -20.52 7.22 -36.72
N THR A 521 -20.61 7.09 -38.05
CA THR A 521 -19.99 5.97 -38.79
C THR A 521 -18.45 5.99 -38.73
N PHE A 522 -17.87 7.13 -38.37
CA PHE A 522 -16.43 7.31 -38.14
C PHE A 522 -16.04 7.21 -36.66
N ASN A 523 -16.98 6.89 -35.76
CA ASN A 523 -16.70 6.59 -34.35
C ASN A 523 -16.11 5.18 -34.17
N ARG A 524 -15.03 4.89 -34.90
CA ARG A 524 -14.33 3.61 -34.95
C ARG A 524 -12.85 3.84 -35.23
N ILE A 525 -12.01 2.85 -34.97
CA ILE A 525 -10.59 2.94 -35.30
C ILE A 525 -10.43 3.04 -36.83
N PRO A 526 -9.55 3.92 -37.35
CA PRO A 526 -9.26 3.97 -38.79
C PRO A 526 -8.85 2.61 -39.37
N GLU A 527 -9.30 2.33 -40.59
CA GLU A 527 -9.04 1.08 -41.31
C GLU A 527 -8.39 1.34 -42.68
N GLY A 528 -7.76 0.32 -43.25
CA GLY A 528 -7.15 0.36 -44.58
C GLY A 528 -5.64 0.72 -44.60
N PRO A 529 -5.04 0.82 -45.80
CA PRO A 529 -3.58 0.91 -45.96
C PRO A 529 -2.95 2.16 -45.33
N ALA A 530 -3.70 3.27 -45.23
CA ALA A 530 -3.24 4.54 -44.66
C ALA A 530 -3.61 4.74 -43.18
N ALA A 531 -4.26 3.76 -42.53
CA ALA A 531 -4.80 3.90 -41.18
C ALA A 531 -3.74 4.26 -40.14
N ARG A 532 -2.56 3.62 -40.21
CA ARG A 532 -1.44 3.88 -39.29
C ARG A 532 -0.96 5.33 -39.36
N ASP A 533 -0.82 5.86 -40.58
CA ASP A 533 -0.38 7.24 -40.79
C ASP A 533 -1.47 8.23 -40.35
N LEU A 534 -2.74 7.88 -40.56
CA LEU A 534 -3.88 8.67 -40.11
C LEU A 534 -3.95 8.76 -38.58
N ILE A 535 -3.81 7.63 -37.88
CA ILE A 535 -3.76 7.58 -36.40
C ILE A 535 -2.58 8.43 -35.89
N SER A 536 -1.42 8.32 -36.53
CA SER A 536 -0.23 9.11 -36.18
C SER A 536 -0.51 10.61 -36.30
N GLN A 537 -1.19 11.04 -37.36
CA GLN A 537 -1.56 12.45 -37.57
C GLN A 537 -2.67 12.93 -36.65
N TYR A 538 -3.61 12.06 -36.26
CA TYR A 538 -4.61 12.38 -35.25
C TYR A 538 -3.98 12.66 -33.90
N LEU A 539 -3.05 11.82 -33.46
CA LEU A 539 -2.32 12.03 -32.21
C LEU A 539 -1.42 13.28 -32.28
N LEU A 540 -0.83 13.56 -33.45
CA LEU A 540 -0.05 14.78 -33.68
C LEU A 540 -0.92 16.04 -33.61
N LEU A 541 -2.05 16.05 -34.32
CA LEU A 541 -3.03 17.14 -34.29
C LEU A 541 -3.58 17.38 -32.88
N TYR A 542 -3.82 16.32 -32.12
CA TYR A 542 -4.18 16.49 -30.72
C TYR A 542 -3.05 17.19 -29.96
N SER A 543 -1.79 16.77 -30.14
CA SER A 543 -0.64 17.36 -29.44
C SER A 543 -0.35 18.83 -29.80
N THR A 544 -0.89 19.35 -30.91
CA THR A 544 -0.73 20.77 -31.28
C THR A 544 -1.66 21.70 -30.52
N SER A 545 -2.73 21.17 -29.93
CA SER A 545 -3.75 21.95 -29.19
C SER A 545 -3.93 21.45 -27.75
N GLY A 546 -3.57 20.19 -27.48
CA GLY A 546 -3.57 19.57 -26.16
C GLY A 546 -2.29 19.88 -25.37
N GLU A 547 -2.25 19.43 -24.12
CA GLU A 547 -1.08 19.59 -23.25
C GLU A 547 -0.17 18.35 -23.36
N PRO A 548 1.16 18.52 -23.24
CA PRO A 548 2.07 17.39 -23.11
C PRO A 548 1.65 16.53 -21.90
N GLY A 549 1.49 15.23 -22.16
CA GLY A 549 1.14 14.25 -21.12
C GLY A 549 -0.36 13.99 -20.91
N ASP A 550 -1.24 14.57 -21.73
CA ASP A 550 -2.69 14.28 -21.70
C ASP A 550 -2.98 12.77 -21.82
N PHE A 551 -2.13 12.02 -22.53
CA PHE A 551 -2.26 10.58 -22.73
C PHE A 551 -1.36 9.72 -21.85
N ASP A 552 -0.56 10.30 -20.94
CA ASP A 552 0.43 9.57 -20.12
C ASP A 552 -0.20 8.52 -19.20
N ASN A 553 -1.51 8.59 -18.97
CA ASN A 553 -2.26 7.58 -18.19
C ASN A 553 -2.71 6.37 -19.03
N TYR A 554 -2.59 6.45 -20.37
CA TYR A 554 -3.12 5.48 -21.33
C TYR A 554 -2.06 4.93 -22.27
N VAL A 555 -0.95 5.64 -22.48
CA VAL A 555 0.12 5.21 -23.38
C VAL A 555 1.46 5.64 -22.83
N ASP A 556 2.46 4.77 -22.97
CA ASP A 556 3.82 5.14 -22.62
C ASP A 556 4.43 6.08 -23.65
N TYR A 557 5.57 6.66 -23.30
CA TYR A 557 6.15 7.73 -24.08
C TYR A 557 6.57 7.35 -25.49
N GLU A 558 7.00 6.09 -25.66
CA GLU A 558 7.43 5.53 -26.94
C GLU A 558 6.26 5.02 -27.79
N TYR A 559 5.02 5.13 -27.32
CA TYR A 559 3.85 4.51 -27.96
C TYR A 559 4.07 2.99 -28.21
N ARG A 560 4.82 2.34 -27.33
CA ARG A 560 5.05 0.89 -27.32
C ARG A 560 3.98 0.19 -26.49
N ASN A 561 3.72 0.73 -25.30
CA ASN A 561 2.80 0.16 -24.32
C ASN A 561 1.55 1.03 -24.21
N ALA A 562 0.39 0.40 -24.12
CA ALA A 562 -0.86 1.08 -23.79
C ALA A 562 -1.51 0.47 -22.56
N LEU A 563 -2.25 1.29 -21.82
CA LEU A 563 -2.98 0.92 -20.63
C LEU A 563 -4.48 1.03 -20.90
N ILE A 564 -5.20 -0.04 -20.59
CA ILE A 564 -6.66 -0.03 -20.49
C ILE A 564 -6.99 0.03 -19.00
N ILE A 565 -7.79 1.01 -18.62
CA ILE A 565 -8.22 1.24 -17.25
C ILE A 565 -9.66 0.74 -17.13
N GLY A 566 -9.88 -0.28 -16.31
CA GLY A 566 -11.21 -0.74 -15.91
C GLY A 566 -11.53 -0.27 -14.50
N LEU A 567 -12.64 0.44 -14.34
CA LEU A 567 -13.20 0.78 -13.04
C LEU A 567 -14.16 -0.32 -12.60
N LEU A 568 -13.87 -0.93 -11.46
CA LEU A 568 -14.63 -2.01 -10.86
C LEU A 568 -15.38 -1.54 -9.63
N LYS A 569 -16.60 -2.06 -9.48
CA LYS A 569 -17.47 -1.81 -8.31
C LYS A 569 -17.19 -2.74 -7.12
N THR A 570 -16.24 -3.65 -7.27
CA THR A 570 -15.83 -4.65 -6.28
C THR A 570 -14.32 -4.80 -6.23
N ASP A 571 -13.79 -5.09 -5.05
CA ASP A 571 -12.40 -5.45 -4.78
C ASP A 571 -12.24 -6.95 -4.43
N SER A 572 -13.30 -7.76 -4.63
CA SER A 572 -13.26 -9.20 -4.37
C SER A 572 -12.22 -9.89 -5.24
N SER A 573 -11.16 -10.40 -4.60
CA SER A 573 -10.11 -11.18 -5.24
C SER A 573 -10.66 -12.41 -5.99
N ALA A 574 -11.73 -13.04 -5.50
CA ALA A 574 -12.33 -14.21 -6.13
C ALA A 574 -12.95 -13.87 -7.49
N TYR A 575 -13.73 -12.79 -7.56
CA TYR A 575 -14.29 -12.29 -8.82
C TYR A 575 -13.19 -11.83 -9.79
N VAL A 576 -12.22 -11.09 -9.28
CA VAL A 576 -11.14 -10.50 -10.08
C VAL A 576 -10.22 -11.58 -10.66
N SER A 577 -9.91 -12.63 -9.90
CA SER A 577 -9.12 -13.77 -10.38
C SER A 577 -9.84 -14.53 -11.50
N ASP A 578 -11.14 -14.76 -11.35
CA ASP A 578 -11.97 -15.37 -12.41
C ASP A 578 -12.03 -14.49 -13.66
N LEU A 579 -12.26 -13.18 -13.49
CA LEU A 579 -12.26 -12.22 -14.59
C LEU A 579 -10.90 -12.22 -15.31
N ALA A 580 -9.80 -12.20 -14.57
CA ALA A 580 -8.45 -12.21 -15.11
C ALA A 580 -8.13 -13.51 -15.88
N ARG A 581 -8.63 -14.66 -15.40
CA ARG A 581 -8.53 -15.94 -16.12
C ARG A 581 -9.30 -15.91 -17.43
N ARG A 582 -10.60 -15.52 -17.39
CA ARG A 582 -11.45 -15.42 -18.59
C ARG A 582 -10.89 -14.42 -19.61
N LEU A 583 -10.34 -13.31 -19.13
CA LEU A 583 -9.71 -12.31 -19.99
C LEU A 583 -8.41 -12.82 -20.64
N ARG A 584 -7.57 -13.57 -19.91
CA ARG A 584 -6.39 -14.24 -20.48
C ARG A 584 -6.76 -15.27 -21.56
N GLU A 585 -7.80 -16.07 -21.34
CA GLU A 585 -8.32 -17.02 -22.33
C GLU A 585 -8.87 -16.29 -23.57
N PHE A 586 -9.61 -15.19 -23.36
CA PHE A 586 -10.13 -14.34 -24.43
C PHE A 586 -9.02 -13.71 -25.28
N ALA A 587 -7.95 -13.24 -24.64
CA ALA A 587 -6.80 -12.60 -25.27
C ALA A 587 -5.94 -13.63 -26.03
N GLY A 588 -5.62 -14.77 -25.41
CA GLY A 588 -4.74 -15.79 -25.99
C GLY A 588 -5.28 -16.47 -27.24
N THR A 589 -6.60 -16.40 -27.48
CA THR A 589 -7.24 -16.93 -28.70
C THR A 589 -7.30 -15.92 -29.85
N ARG A 590 -7.08 -14.62 -29.59
CA ARG A 590 -7.28 -13.54 -30.57
C ARG A 590 -6.02 -12.76 -30.92
N PHE A 591 -5.08 -12.65 -29.99
CA PHE A 591 -3.88 -11.84 -30.20
C PHE A 591 -2.73 -12.69 -30.72
N GLY A 592 -2.02 -12.17 -31.73
CA GLY A 592 -0.82 -12.80 -32.26
C GLY A 592 0.39 -12.61 -31.34
N SER A 593 1.52 -13.23 -31.68
CA SER A 593 2.78 -13.14 -30.92
C SER A 593 3.36 -11.73 -30.80
N ASP A 594 2.85 -10.76 -31.54
CA ASP A 594 3.36 -9.39 -31.60
C ASP A 594 2.79 -8.48 -30.48
N ILE A 595 1.75 -8.93 -29.77
CA ILE A 595 1.11 -8.19 -28.68
C ILE A 595 1.19 -9.05 -27.43
N ASP A 596 1.91 -8.57 -26.41
CA ASP A 596 1.86 -9.17 -25.07
C ASP A 596 0.82 -8.46 -24.22
N PHE A 597 0.20 -9.20 -23.31
CA PHE A 597 -0.93 -8.76 -22.51
C PHE A 597 -0.70 -9.16 -21.06
N GLN A 598 -0.78 -8.19 -20.16
CA GLN A 598 -0.53 -8.37 -18.73
C GLN A 598 -1.63 -7.67 -17.92
N ILE A 599 -2.02 -8.27 -16.79
CA ILE A 599 -3.09 -7.74 -15.92
C ILE A 599 -2.48 -7.32 -14.59
N GLY A 600 -2.82 -6.12 -14.13
CA GLY A 600 -2.41 -5.57 -12.84
C GLY A 600 -3.45 -4.62 -12.27
N GLY A 601 -3.01 -3.76 -11.37
CA GLY A 601 -3.86 -2.80 -10.65
C GLY A 601 -4.24 -3.27 -9.25
N GLY A 602 -4.79 -2.34 -8.46
CA GLY A 602 -5.01 -2.56 -7.02
C GLY A 602 -5.86 -3.80 -6.71
N VAL A 603 -6.81 -4.15 -7.59
CA VAL A 603 -7.65 -5.35 -7.43
C VAL A 603 -6.89 -6.66 -7.64
N MET A 604 -5.84 -6.68 -8.48
CA MET A 604 -5.04 -7.89 -8.75
C MET A 604 -4.08 -8.21 -7.61
N VAL A 605 -3.78 -7.22 -6.77
CA VAL A 605 -2.96 -7.40 -5.57
C VAL A 605 -3.67 -8.34 -4.57
N GLY A 606 -4.99 -8.18 -4.38
CA GLY A 606 -5.80 -9.09 -3.57
C GLY A 606 -5.80 -10.52 -4.14
N ALA A 607 -5.87 -10.67 -5.47
CA ALA A 607 -5.77 -11.97 -6.13
C ALA A 607 -4.40 -12.65 -5.88
N ALA A 608 -3.30 -11.89 -5.99
CA ALA A 608 -1.95 -12.38 -5.72
C ALA A 608 -1.80 -12.86 -4.26
N LEU A 609 -2.34 -12.11 -3.30
CA LEU A 609 -2.37 -12.50 -1.90
C LEU A 609 -3.11 -13.83 -1.73
N THR A 610 -4.31 -13.94 -2.29
CA THR A 610 -5.12 -15.17 -2.18
C THR A 610 -4.41 -16.39 -2.77
N GLU A 611 -3.80 -16.28 -3.95
CA GLU A 611 -3.09 -17.39 -4.60
C GLU A 611 -1.91 -17.90 -3.76
N VAL A 612 -1.06 -16.99 -3.26
CA VAL A 612 0.09 -17.33 -2.40
C VAL A 612 -0.37 -17.88 -1.05
N LEU A 613 -1.39 -17.27 -0.45
CA LEU A 613 -1.90 -17.69 0.85
C LEU A 613 -2.41 -19.12 0.84
N VAL A 614 -3.15 -19.55 -0.19
CA VAL A 614 -3.71 -20.92 -0.23
C VAL A 614 -2.60 -21.96 -0.27
N HIS A 615 -1.60 -21.77 -1.11
CA HIS A 615 -0.47 -22.70 -1.25
C HIS A 615 0.38 -22.76 0.03
N ASP A 616 0.86 -21.61 0.50
CA ASP A 616 1.74 -21.51 1.67
C ASP A 616 1.04 -21.99 2.95
N LYS A 617 -0.28 -21.80 3.03
CA LYS A 617 -1.09 -22.24 4.16
C LYS A 617 -1.11 -23.75 4.34
N ILE A 618 -1.29 -24.50 3.25
CA ILE A 618 -1.31 -25.97 3.30
C ILE A 618 0.06 -26.47 3.75
N LEU A 619 1.13 -25.92 3.17
CA LEU A 619 2.50 -26.25 3.53
C LEU A 619 2.77 -25.97 5.01
N ASN A 620 2.33 -24.82 5.52
CA ASN A 620 2.47 -24.45 6.92
C ASN A 620 1.74 -25.42 7.87
N ILE A 621 0.49 -25.83 7.56
CA ILE A 621 -0.24 -26.81 8.39
C ILE A 621 0.54 -28.13 8.47
N VAL A 622 1.03 -28.63 7.33
CA VAL A 622 1.80 -29.88 7.28
C VAL A 622 3.12 -29.75 8.06
N GLN A 623 3.81 -28.62 7.94
CA GLN A 623 5.05 -28.36 8.67
C GLN A 623 4.84 -28.31 10.18
N ILE A 624 3.85 -27.56 10.67
CA ILE A 624 3.58 -27.49 12.11
C ILE A 624 3.13 -28.87 12.62
N ALA A 625 2.28 -29.56 11.88
CA ALA A 625 1.88 -30.94 12.20
C ALA A 625 3.10 -31.86 12.34
N PHE A 626 4.05 -31.77 11.39
CA PHE A 626 5.29 -32.53 11.43
C PHE A 626 6.19 -32.14 12.62
N VAL A 627 6.33 -30.85 12.91
CA VAL A 627 7.12 -30.35 14.06
C VAL A 627 6.51 -30.82 15.39
N VAL A 628 5.20 -30.67 15.57
CA VAL A 628 4.48 -31.12 16.77
C VAL A 628 4.64 -32.63 16.94
N PHE A 629 4.44 -33.39 15.86
CA PHE A 629 4.65 -34.82 15.82
C PHE A 629 6.08 -35.19 16.23
N LEU A 630 7.09 -34.59 15.59
CA LEU A 630 8.51 -34.88 15.82
C LEU A 630 8.94 -34.54 17.24
N VAL A 631 8.67 -33.32 17.72
CA VAL A 631 9.08 -32.88 19.07
C VAL A 631 8.38 -33.71 20.14
N SER A 632 7.08 -34.01 19.98
CA SER A 632 6.33 -34.87 20.91
C SER A 632 6.87 -36.30 20.91
N SER A 633 7.18 -36.85 19.74
CA SER A 633 7.77 -38.18 19.61
C SER A 633 9.16 -38.27 20.21
N LEU A 634 10.00 -37.25 20.05
CA LEU A 634 11.32 -37.19 20.67
C LEU A 634 11.22 -37.04 22.20
N PHE A 635 10.33 -36.15 22.68
CA PHE A 635 10.14 -35.90 24.11
C PHE A 635 9.65 -37.15 24.85
N PHE A 636 8.63 -37.83 24.33
CA PHE A 636 8.12 -39.07 24.92
C PHE A 636 8.87 -40.33 24.48
N ARG A 637 9.85 -40.20 23.57
CA ARG A 637 10.56 -41.32 22.91
C ARG A 637 9.59 -42.35 22.33
N SER A 638 8.54 -41.87 21.65
CA SER A 638 7.42 -42.70 21.18
C SER A 638 6.74 -42.12 19.94
N PHE A 639 6.72 -42.87 18.84
CA PHE A 639 5.96 -42.53 17.63
C PHE A 639 4.47 -42.35 17.92
N GLN A 640 3.89 -43.25 18.73
CA GLN A 640 2.48 -43.20 19.12
C GLN A 640 2.13 -41.93 19.91
N ALA A 641 3.08 -41.36 20.67
CA ALA A 641 2.86 -40.11 21.39
C ALA A 641 2.65 -38.95 20.41
N GLY A 642 3.52 -38.82 19.41
CA GLY A 642 3.35 -37.82 18.35
C GLY A 642 2.01 -37.95 17.65
N ALA A 643 1.63 -39.15 17.22
CA ALA A 643 0.36 -39.38 16.52
C ALA A 643 -0.89 -39.04 17.37
N LEU A 644 -0.90 -39.38 18.66
CA LEU A 644 -2.05 -39.11 19.53
C LEU A 644 -2.16 -37.63 19.90
N ILE A 645 -1.04 -36.94 20.13
CA ILE A 645 -1.01 -35.50 20.47
C ILE A 645 -1.48 -34.64 19.29
N MET A 646 -1.32 -35.13 18.06
CA MET A 646 -1.85 -34.49 16.86
C MET A 646 -3.38 -34.43 16.80
N VAL A 647 -4.11 -35.29 17.53
CA VAL A 647 -5.58 -35.37 17.39
C VAL A 647 -6.30 -34.09 17.84
N PRO A 648 -6.08 -33.55 19.05
CA PRO A 648 -6.66 -32.26 19.45
C PRO A 648 -6.28 -31.10 18.53
N LEU A 649 -5.09 -31.17 17.95
CA LEU A 649 -4.59 -30.19 17.02
C LEU A 649 -5.38 -30.18 15.71
N LEU A 650 -5.57 -31.35 15.11
CA LEU A 650 -6.37 -31.51 13.88
C LEU A 650 -7.84 -31.13 14.13
N MET A 651 -8.39 -31.45 15.30
CA MET A 651 -9.73 -31.01 15.70
C MET A 651 -9.85 -29.49 15.74
N THR A 652 -8.82 -28.80 16.22
CA THR A 652 -8.78 -27.34 16.31
C THR A 652 -8.72 -26.71 14.93
N ILE A 653 -7.89 -27.24 14.04
CA ILE A 653 -7.82 -26.81 12.63
C ILE A 653 -9.18 -26.98 11.95
N LEU A 654 -9.78 -28.16 12.08
CA LEU A 654 -11.08 -28.48 11.49
C LEU A 654 -12.19 -27.59 12.06
N ALA A 655 -12.15 -27.27 13.35
CA ALA A 655 -13.09 -26.35 13.98
C ALA A 655 -12.99 -24.93 13.43
N ASN A 656 -11.78 -24.41 13.23
CA ASN A 656 -11.60 -23.08 12.63
C ASN A 656 -12.15 -23.04 11.21
N PHE A 657 -11.73 -23.96 10.32
CA PHE A 657 -12.23 -23.97 8.94
C PHE A 657 -13.74 -24.28 8.88
N GLY A 658 -14.22 -25.19 9.72
CA GLY A 658 -15.65 -25.51 9.83
C GLY A 658 -16.48 -24.31 10.26
N PHE A 659 -16.04 -23.59 11.29
CA PHE A 659 -16.69 -22.37 11.75
C PHE A 659 -16.65 -21.27 10.69
N MET A 660 -15.51 -21.10 10.01
CA MET A 660 -15.38 -20.14 8.91
C MET A 660 -16.43 -20.40 7.82
N GLY A 661 -16.54 -21.63 7.33
CA GLY A 661 -17.51 -21.95 6.29
C GLY A 661 -18.97 -21.85 6.74
N LEU A 662 -19.29 -22.26 7.98
CA LEU A 662 -20.64 -22.12 8.55
C LEU A 662 -21.07 -20.67 8.76
N MET A 663 -20.13 -19.78 9.09
CA MET A 663 -20.39 -18.36 9.31
C MET A 663 -20.17 -17.49 8.06
N GLY A 664 -19.77 -18.09 6.93
CA GLY A 664 -19.44 -17.36 5.71
C GLY A 664 -18.20 -16.44 5.83
N ILE A 665 -17.29 -16.74 6.77
CA ILE A 665 -16.04 -15.99 6.94
C ILE A 665 -15.04 -16.45 5.87
N PRO A 666 -14.56 -15.56 4.99
CA PRO A 666 -13.64 -15.94 3.94
C PRO A 666 -12.24 -16.30 4.48
N LEU A 667 -11.56 -17.18 3.77
CA LEU A 667 -10.13 -17.41 3.94
C LEU A 667 -9.36 -16.29 3.23
N GLN A 668 -8.77 -15.41 4.03
CA GLN A 668 -8.00 -14.23 3.62
C GLN A 668 -6.79 -14.05 4.54
N MET A 669 -5.96 -13.03 4.34
CA MET A 669 -4.69 -12.91 5.06
C MET A 669 -4.83 -13.00 6.59
N ALA A 670 -5.78 -12.26 7.18
CA ALA A 670 -6.01 -12.26 8.63
C ALA A 670 -6.48 -13.63 9.19
N THR A 671 -7.42 -14.28 8.49
CA THR A 671 -8.00 -15.57 8.93
C THR A 671 -7.05 -16.73 8.66
N ALA A 672 -6.24 -16.66 7.60
CA ALA A 672 -5.17 -17.61 7.31
C ALA A 672 -4.08 -17.59 8.39
N LEU A 673 -3.63 -16.38 8.79
CA LEU A 673 -2.70 -16.17 9.90
C LEU A 673 -3.27 -16.77 11.19
N THR A 674 -4.53 -16.47 11.48
CA THR A 674 -5.23 -16.98 12.67
C THR A 674 -5.29 -18.50 12.72
N SER A 675 -5.72 -19.12 11.64
CA SER A 675 -5.75 -20.57 11.54
C SER A 675 -4.35 -21.18 11.56
N ALA A 676 -3.27 -20.41 11.38
CA ALA A 676 -1.89 -20.93 11.46
C ALA A 676 -1.39 -20.89 12.91
N MET A 677 -1.66 -19.78 13.59
CA MET A 677 -1.42 -19.63 15.03
C MET A 677 -2.15 -20.66 15.86
N ALA A 678 -3.42 -20.93 15.51
CA ALA A 678 -4.25 -21.94 16.17
C ALA A 678 -3.56 -23.33 16.23
N VAL A 679 -2.73 -23.64 15.23
CA VAL A 679 -1.98 -24.89 15.18
C VAL A 679 -0.83 -24.91 16.19
N GLY A 680 -0.12 -23.79 16.37
CA GLY A 680 1.05 -23.73 17.24
C GLY A 680 0.73 -23.80 18.75
N ILE A 681 -0.41 -23.26 19.18
CA ILE A 681 -0.67 -22.98 20.60
C ILE A 681 -1.36 -24.17 21.31
N GLY A 682 -2.15 -25.00 20.63
CA GLY A 682 -3.03 -25.99 21.29
C GLY A 682 -2.41 -27.35 21.65
N ALA A 683 -1.21 -27.66 21.17
CA ALA A 683 -0.59 -28.98 21.34
C ALA A 683 -0.04 -29.23 22.77
N ASP A 684 0.27 -28.15 23.50
CA ASP A 684 0.88 -28.22 24.83
C ASP A 684 -0.06 -28.83 25.89
N TYR A 685 -1.37 -28.63 25.77
CA TYR A 685 -2.37 -29.18 26.69
C TYR A 685 -2.34 -30.72 26.73
N ALA A 686 -2.24 -31.36 25.56
CA ALA A 686 -2.17 -32.82 25.45
C ALA A 686 -0.83 -33.36 25.99
N ILE A 687 0.28 -32.66 25.75
CA ILE A 687 1.60 -32.99 26.29
C ILE A 687 1.59 -32.89 27.82
N TYR A 688 1.10 -31.77 28.35
CA TYR A 688 1.03 -31.51 29.78
C TYR A 688 0.13 -32.52 30.49
N LEU A 689 -1.07 -32.80 29.96
CA LEU A 689 -1.96 -33.81 30.54
C LEU A 689 -1.34 -35.21 30.51
N SER A 690 -0.72 -35.62 29.40
CA SER A 690 -0.03 -36.92 29.28
C SER A 690 1.09 -37.06 30.29
N TYR A 691 1.90 -36.02 30.45
CA TYR A 691 2.97 -35.99 31.42
C TYR A 691 2.43 -36.17 32.84
N ARG A 692 1.34 -35.48 33.17
CA ARG A 692 0.75 -35.52 34.53
C ARG A 692 0.11 -36.86 34.83
N ILE A 693 -0.60 -37.47 33.87
CA ILE A 693 -1.10 -38.84 34.03
C ILE A 693 0.08 -39.81 34.26
N ARG A 694 1.14 -39.72 33.46
CA ARG A 694 2.34 -40.55 33.61
C ARG A 694 3.03 -40.34 34.96
N GLU A 695 3.05 -39.11 35.47
CA GLU A 695 3.65 -38.77 36.76
C GLU A 695 2.84 -39.36 37.92
N GLU A 696 1.52 -39.22 37.93
CA GLU A 696 0.65 -39.76 38.98
C GLU A 696 0.66 -41.31 39.01
N LEU A 697 0.70 -41.95 37.83
CA LEU A 697 0.81 -43.41 37.72
C LEU A 697 2.13 -43.97 38.29
N ARG A 698 3.18 -43.14 38.42
CA ARG A 698 4.42 -43.55 39.10
C ARG A 698 4.29 -43.53 40.62
N GLN A 699 3.35 -42.75 41.16
CA GLN A 699 3.20 -42.50 42.60
C GLN A 699 2.14 -43.41 43.24
N THR A 700 1.12 -43.82 42.51
CA THR A 700 0.07 -44.71 43.00
C THR A 700 -0.17 -45.88 42.06
N ALA A 701 -0.58 -47.03 42.61
CA ALA A 701 -0.97 -48.21 41.83
C ALA A 701 -2.45 -48.15 41.37
N ASP A 702 -3.25 -47.29 41.99
CA ASP A 702 -4.66 -47.09 41.65
C ASP A 702 -4.77 -46.17 40.43
N GLU A 703 -4.90 -46.76 39.24
CA GLU A 703 -4.99 -46.05 37.96
C GLU A 703 -6.19 -45.06 37.91
N PRO A 704 -7.43 -45.45 38.26
CA PRO A 704 -8.55 -44.51 38.37
C PRO A 704 -8.24 -43.29 39.24
N GLU A 705 -7.58 -43.49 40.39
CA GLU A 705 -7.23 -42.40 41.28
C GLU A 705 -6.11 -41.52 40.70
N ALA A 706 -5.10 -42.12 40.05
CA ALA A 706 -4.04 -41.38 39.35
C ALA A 706 -4.62 -40.45 38.26
N ILE A 707 -5.55 -40.97 37.46
CA ILE A 707 -6.22 -40.21 36.41
C ILE A 707 -7.07 -39.08 37.03
N ARG A 708 -7.83 -39.36 38.10
CA ARG A 708 -8.63 -38.35 38.80
C ARG A 708 -7.77 -37.22 39.36
N LYS A 709 -6.61 -37.55 39.96
CA LYS A 709 -5.63 -36.55 40.47
C LYS A 709 -5.04 -35.72 39.33
N ALA A 710 -4.64 -36.35 38.23
CA ALA A 710 -4.13 -35.64 37.05
C ALA A 710 -5.18 -34.67 36.48
N PHE A 711 -6.45 -35.08 36.36
CA PHE A 711 -7.53 -34.19 35.91
C PHE A 711 -7.74 -33.02 36.87
N SER A 712 -7.89 -33.27 38.16
CA SER A 712 -8.17 -32.23 39.15
C SER A 712 -7.04 -31.20 39.33
N SER A 713 -5.80 -31.56 39.00
CA SER A 713 -4.66 -30.63 38.98
C SER A 713 -4.46 -30.01 37.59
N ALA A 714 -4.03 -30.81 36.63
CA ALA A 714 -3.61 -30.41 35.29
C ALA A 714 -4.79 -29.95 34.44
N GLY A 715 -5.94 -30.63 34.54
CA GLY A 715 -7.13 -30.26 33.78
C GLY A 715 -7.67 -28.89 34.14
N LYS A 716 -7.68 -28.54 35.43
CA LYS A 716 -8.03 -27.17 35.87
C LYS A 716 -7.05 -26.13 35.33
N ALA A 717 -5.74 -26.45 35.35
CA ALA A 717 -4.72 -25.53 34.84
C ALA A 717 -4.88 -25.29 33.33
N ILE A 718 -5.13 -26.35 32.54
CA ILE A 718 -5.40 -26.26 31.10
C ILE A 718 -6.59 -25.33 30.82
N LEU A 719 -7.69 -25.45 31.59
CA LEU A 719 -8.85 -24.57 31.41
C LEU A 719 -8.53 -23.10 31.70
N PHE A 720 -7.83 -22.80 32.80
CA PHE A 720 -7.42 -21.43 33.12
C PHE A 720 -6.59 -20.81 32.02
N VAL A 721 -5.58 -21.54 31.51
CA VAL A 721 -4.73 -21.06 30.42
C VAL A 721 -5.57 -20.81 29.17
N SER A 722 -6.37 -21.80 28.74
CA SER A 722 -7.18 -21.65 27.52
C SER A 722 -8.20 -20.52 27.61
N SER A 723 -8.81 -20.32 28.78
CA SER A 723 -9.76 -19.22 29.02
C SER A 723 -9.06 -17.87 29.10
N ALA A 724 -7.86 -17.78 29.67
CA ALA A 724 -7.06 -16.55 29.69
C ALA A 724 -6.67 -16.12 28.28
N VAL A 725 -6.20 -17.06 27.45
CA VAL A 725 -5.83 -16.79 26.05
C VAL A 725 -7.06 -16.43 25.22
N ALA A 726 -8.15 -17.20 25.33
CA ALA A 726 -9.41 -16.89 24.66
C ALA A 726 -9.96 -15.53 25.10
N GLY A 727 -10.01 -15.25 26.39
CA GLY A 727 -10.51 -13.99 26.94
C GLY A 727 -9.68 -12.77 26.50
N GLY A 728 -8.35 -12.89 26.50
CA GLY A 728 -7.44 -11.84 26.03
C GLY A 728 -7.66 -11.50 24.55
N TYR A 729 -7.84 -12.50 23.70
CA TYR A 729 -8.11 -12.31 22.28
C TYR A 729 -9.53 -11.90 21.94
N ALA A 730 -10.52 -12.36 22.71
CA ALA A 730 -11.91 -11.97 22.56
C ALA A 730 -12.08 -10.45 22.69
N LEU A 731 -11.18 -9.74 23.37
CA LEU A 731 -11.19 -8.27 23.43
C LEU A 731 -10.96 -7.60 22.07
N LEU A 732 -10.33 -8.26 21.10
CA LEU A 732 -10.27 -7.74 19.74
C LEU A 732 -11.67 -7.56 19.14
N MET A 733 -12.64 -8.36 19.59
CA MET A 733 -14.04 -8.24 19.18
C MET A 733 -14.70 -6.94 19.66
N LEU A 734 -14.06 -6.18 20.55
CA LEU A 734 -14.47 -4.81 20.89
C LEU A 734 -14.22 -3.82 19.72
N SER A 735 -13.59 -4.26 18.64
CA SER A 735 -13.46 -3.50 17.39
C SER A 735 -14.62 -3.79 16.44
N TRP A 736 -15.87 -3.57 16.88
CA TRP A 736 -17.10 -3.99 16.17
C TRP A 736 -17.19 -3.65 14.68
N ASN A 737 -16.60 -2.55 14.22
CA ASN A 737 -16.66 -2.17 12.80
C ASN A 737 -15.44 -2.63 11.98
N PHE A 738 -14.51 -3.37 12.57
CA PHE A 738 -13.29 -3.86 11.92
C PHE A 738 -13.22 -5.39 12.02
N HIS A 739 -13.63 -6.05 10.94
CA HIS A 739 -13.79 -7.50 10.87
C HIS A 739 -12.47 -8.27 11.04
N VAL A 740 -11.32 -7.71 10.65
CA VAL A 740 -10.01 -8.36 10.88
C VAL A 740 -9.82 -8.67 12.37
N HIS A 741 -10.03 -7.70 13.24
CA HIS A 741 -9.94 -7.91 14.69
C HIS A 741 -11.03 -8.87 15.21
N LEU A 742 -12.26 -8.76 14.69
CA LEU A 742 -13.36 -9.66 15.07
C LEU A 742 -13.07 -11.12 14.73
N TRP A 743 -12.63 -11.39 13.50
CA TRP A 743 -12.31 -12.74 13.04
C TRP A 743 -11.12 -13.31 13.77
N MET A 744 -10.04 -12.53 13.96
CA MET A 744 -8.88 -12.97 14.75
C MET A 744 -9.29 -13.29 16.19
N GLY A 745 -10.05 -12.40 16.83
CA GLY A 745 -10.54 -12.61 18.19
C GLY A 745 -11.41 -13.86 18.32
N ALA A 746 -12.38 -14.04 17.42
CA ALA A 746 -13.30 -15.16 17.43
C ALA A 746 -12.60 -16.50 17.13
N LEU A 747 -11.79 -16.57 16.07
CA LEU A 747 -11.14 -17.80 15.64
C LEU A 747 -10.01 -18.25 16.58
N ILE A 748 -9.26 -17.31 17.19
CA ILE A 748 -8.26 -17.68 18.22
C ILE A 748 -8.97 -18.17 19.48
N SER A 749 -10.03 -17.47 19.92
CA SER A 749 -10.81 -17.90 21.09
C SER A 749 -11.42 -19.28 20.89
N LEU A 750 -12.02 -19.51 19.72
CA LEU A 750 -12.56 -20.81 19.33
C LEU A 750 -11.46 -21.87 19.34
N ALA A 751 -10.32 -21.59 18.72
CA ALA A 751 -9.21 -22.52 18.67
C ALA A 751 -8.72 -22.92 20.07
N MET A 752 -8.61 -21.96 20.99
CA MET A 752 -8.14 -22.23 22.36
C MET A 752 -9.11 -23.09 23.15
N LEU A 753 -10.41 -22.82 23.01
CA LEU A 753 -11.46 -23.60 23.67
C LEU A 753 -11.57 -25.01 23.09
N VAL A 754 -11.51 -25.17 21.76
CA VAL A 754 -11.56 -26.49 21.11
C VAL A 754 -10.32 -27.31 21.45
N ALA A 755 -9.13 -26.70 21.43
CA ALA A 755 -7.89 -27.37 21.78
C ALA A 755 -7.92 -27.88 23.22
N SER A 756 -8.40 -27.07 24.17
CA SER A 756 -8.46 -27.47 25.59
C SER A 756 -9.54 -28.52 25.84
N ILE A 757 -10.76 -28.35 25.28
CA ILE A 757 -11.84 -29.33 25.42
C ILE A 757 -11.43 -30.67 24.79
N SER A 758 -10.86 -30.66 23.58
CA SER A 758 -10.41 -31.89 22.92
C SER A 758 -9.26 -32.56 23.67
N SER A 759 -8.35 -31.77 24.26
CA SER A 759 -7.26 -32.30 25.10
C SER A 759 -7.74 -32.87 26.44
N LEU A 760 -8.88 -32.43 26.96
CA LEU A 760 -9.46 -32.90 28.22
C LEU A 760 -10.53 -33.99 28.06
N THR A 761 -10.97 -34.27 26.83
CA THR A 761 -12.03 -35.24 26.55
C THR A 761 -11.57 -36.32 25.56
N LEU A 762 -11.48 -35.97 24.28
CA LEU A 762 -11.13 -36.89 23.20
C LEU A 762 -9.74 -37.51 23.39
N PHE A 763 -8.74 -36.71 23.72
CA PHE A 763 -7.37 -37.16 23.89
C PHE A 763 -7.21 -38.21 25.02
N PRO A 764 -7.64 -37.96 26.27
CA PRO A 764 -7.56 -38.97 27.32
C PRO A 764 -8.46 -40.18 27.06
N ALA A 765 -9.58 -40.06 26.36
CA ALA A 765 -10.36 -41.22 25.91
C ALA A 765 -9.53 -42.14 24.98
N LEU A 766 -8.79 -41.55 24.04
CA LEU A 766 -7.87 -42.28 23.17
C LEU A 766 -6.72 -42.90 23.95
N LEU A 767 -6.13 -42.19 24.92
CA LEU A 767 -5.10 -42.74 25.81
C LEU A 767 -5.61 -43.98 26.57
N LEU A 768 -6.82 -43.94 27.12
CA LEU A 768 -7.42 -45.06 27.85
C LEU A 768 -7.82 -46.23 26.95
N THR A 769 -8.06 -45.97 25.66
CA THR A 769 -8.43 -47.00 24.68
C THR A 769 -7.19 -47.71 24.11
N PHE A 770 -6.18 -46.94 23.69
CA PHE A 770 -4.96 -47.49 23.11
C PHE A 770 -3.91 -47.91 24.14
N ARG A 771 -4.02 -47.40 25.37
CA ARG A 771 -3.09 -47.66 26.50
C ARG A 771 -1.61 -47.64 26.08
N PRO A 772 -1.12 -46.53 25.52
CA PRO A 772 0.20 -46.50 24.93
C PRO A 772 1.32 -46.59 25.99
N LYS A 773 2.41 -47.28 25.64
CA LYS A 773 3.54 -47.55 26.56
C LYS A 773 4.22 -46.28 27.09
N PHE A 774 4.18 -45.15 26.38
CA PHE A 774 4.81 -43.92 26.86
C PHE A 774 4.11 -43.30 28.08
N VAL A 775 2.82 -43.59 28.28
CA VAL A 775 2.04 -43.19 29.46
C VAL A 775 1.98 -44.33 30.47
N PHE A 776 1.55 -45.52 30.03
CA PHE A 776 1.22 -46.65 30.92
C PHE A 776 2.35 -47.68 31.10
N GLY A 777 3.44 -47.58 30.32
CA GLY A 777 4.54 -48.56 30.33
C GLY A 777 5.64 -48.31 31.37
N VAL A 778 5.40 -47.42 32.35
CA VAL A 778 6.40 -47.16 33.40
C VAL A 778 6.24 -48.19 34.53
N ALA A 779 7.22 -49.08 34.69
CA ALA A 779 7.33 -49.93 35.86
C ALA A 779 7.75 -49.13 37.12
N ARG A 780 7.23 -49.54 38.28
CA ARG A 780 7.63 -49.02 39.61
C ARG A 780 9.15 -49.05 39.80
N PRO A 781 9.80 -48.02 40.35
CA PRO A 781 11.11 -48.17 40.94
C PRO A 781 10.99 -48.65 42.41
N PRO A 782 11.68 -49.72 42.82
CA PRO A 782 12.10 -49.90 44.21
C PRO A 782 13.16 -48.84 44.53
N GLY A 783 13.10 -48.22 45.71
CA GLY A 783 13.86 -47.00 46.03
C GLY A 783 15.38 -47.07 45.85
N ALA A 784 15.98 -45.98 45.38
CA ALA A 784 17.40 -45.65 45.58
C ALA A 784 17.68 -44.18 45.21
N THR A 785 18.45 -43.52 46.07
CA THR A 785 19.11 -42.22 45.90
C THR A 785 20.33 -42.34 44.99
N ASN A 786 20.65 -41.31 44.20
CA ASN A 786 21.96 -40.62 44.21
C ASN A 786 22.20 -39.71 42.99
N SER A 787 23.00 -38.70 43.30
CA SER A 787 23.55 -37.57 42.53
C SER A 787 24.24 -37.92 41.22
N VAL A 788 24.07 -37.05 40.22
CA VAL A 788 24.88 -37.01 38.99
C VAL A 788 25.55 -35.65 38.86
N ASP A 789 26.87 -35.68 38.79
CA ASP A 789 27.81 -34.59 38.52
C ASP A 789 27.85 -34.29 37.00
N VAL A 790 27.89 -33.01 36.61
CA VAL A 790 28.09 -32.61 35.19
C VAL A 790 29.08 -31.45 35.13
N ARG A 791 30.20 -31.66 34.42
CA ARG A 791 31.18 -30.62 34.07
C ARG A 791 30.68 -29.78 32.90
N HIS A 792 30.93 -28.48 32.97
CA HIS A 792 30.60 -27.46 31.96
C HIS A 792 31.82 -27.15 31.08
N GLU A 793 31.61 -26.99 29.77
CA GLU A 793 32.42 -26.10 28.93
C GLU A 793 31.49 -25.20 28.10
N THR A 794 31.68 -23.90 28.19
CA THR A 794 31.12 -22.88 27.29
C THR A 794 32.20 -21.88 26.94
N ARG A 795 32.27 -21.46 25.67
CA ARG A 795 33.09 -20.32 25.20
C ARG A 795 32.17 -19.18 24.73
N PRO A 796 32.48 -17.91 25.03
CA PRO A 796 31.68 -16.76 24.62
C PRO A 796 32.22 -16.08 23.35
N VAL A 797 31.36 -15.34 22.64
CA VAL A 797 31.72 -14.38 21.57
C VAL A 797 31.17 -13.00 21.95
N LEU A 798 31.94 -11.94 21.72
CA LEU A 798 31.60 -10.54 21.99
C LEU A 798 31.79 -9.69 20.70
N PRO A 799 30.93 -8.68 20.41
CA PRO A 799 31.09 -7.72 19.30
C PRO A 799 31.28 -6.24 19.77
N LEU A 800 31.71 -5.32 18.88
CA LEU A 800 31.60 -3.86 19.09
C LEU A 800 31.56 -3.03 17.77
N LEU A 801 31.04 -1.80 17.92
CA LEU A 801 30.38 -0.84 17.01
C LEU A 801 31.25 0.36 16.51
N ILE A 802 30.85 0.91 15.35
CA ILE A 802 30.53 2.32 14.95
C ILE A 802 31.54 3.48 15.22
N ALA A 803 31.79 4.34 14.21
CA ALA A 803 31.34 5.77 14.16
C ALA A 803 31.82 6.60 12.94
N LEU A 804 30.94 7.55 12.57
CA LEU A 804 30.96 8.54 11.48
C LEU A 804 31.97 9.70 11.65
N VAL A 805 32.21 10.45 10.56
CA VAL A 805 32.62 11.88 10.57
C VAL A 805 31.78 12.71 9.59
N PHE A 806 31.54 13.98 9.96
CA PHE A 806 30.53 14.94 9.50
C PHE A 806 31.06 16.04 8.55
N LEU A 807 30.09 16.78 7.99
CA LEU A 807 30.04 17.95 7.08
C LEU A 807 31.13 19.04 7.13
N GLY A 808 31.24 19.78 6.01
CA GLY A 808 31.64 21.20 5.97
C GLY A 808 30.86 22.00 4.91
N ALA A 809 30.40 23.21 5.25
CA ALA A 809 29.69 24.16 4.38
C ALA A 809 30.08 25.62 4.72
N MET A 810 29.67 26.57 3.85
CA MET A 810 29.55 28.06 3.97
C MET A 810 30.43 28.88 2.98
N PRO A 811 30.16 30.19 2.73
CA PRO A 811 28.95 30.80 2.14
C PRO A 811 29.29 31.87 1.06
N ALA A 812 28.25 32.51 0.49
CA ALA A 812 28.31 33.50 -0.60
C ALA A 812 28.37 34.98 -0.13
N ALA A 813 28.80 35.89 -1.02
CA ALA A 813 28.67 37.35 -0.87
C ALA A 813 28.26 38.05 -2.19
N ARG A 814 27.59 39.21 -2.04
CA ARG A 814 26.73 39.95 -3.00
C ARG A 814 27.32 41.33 -3.32
N ALA A 815 27.07 41.92 -4.50
CA ALA A 815 27.10 43.40 -4.69
C ALA A 815 26.41 43.91 -5.99
N GLY A 816 25.55 44.92 -5.80
CA GLY A 816 25.34 46.15 -6.63
C GLY A 816 24.47 46.06 -7.88
N ASP A 817 23.24 46.63 -7.88
CA ASP A 817 22.14 46.50 -8.86
C ASP A 817 22.29 47.26 -10.21
N ILE A 818 21.55 46.83 -11.26
CA ILE A 818 21.44 47.43 -12.62
C ILE A 818 19.95 47.46 -12.98
N ASP A 819 19.48 48.54 -13.57
CA ASP A 819 18.07 48.77 -13.92
C ASP A 819 17.44 47.70 -14.85
N ALA A 820 16.22 47.26 -14.51
CA ALA A 820 15.54 46.07 -15.01
C ALA A 820 15.00 46.21 -16.43
N VAL A 821 14.47 47.38 -16.77
CA VAL A 821 13.79 47.61 -18.05
C VAL A 821 14.83 47.63 -19.17
N ALA A 822 15.94 48.35 -18.97
CA ALA A 822 17.06 48.41 -19.91
C ALA A 822 17.71 47.03 -20.16
N ALA A 823 17.75 46.15 -19.15
CA ALA A 823 18.28 44.81 -19.29
C ALA A 823 17.39 43.90 -20.17
N MET A 824 16.06 44.01 -20.03
CA MET A 824 15.11 43.24 -20.86
C MET A 824 15.07 43.73 -22.32
N GLU A 825 15.12 45.04 -22.56
CA GLU A 825 15.18 45.60 -23.93
C GLU A 825 16.46 45.18 -24.66
N ARG A 826 17.61 45.22 -23.98
CA ARG A 826 18.88 44.72 -24.53
C ARG A 826 18.85 43.22 -24.77
N SER A 827 18.25 42.45 -23.85
CA SER A 827 18.09 41.00 -24.00
C SER A 827 17.27 40.64 -25.25
N TYR A 828 16.18 41.37 -25.48
CA TYR A 828 15.31 41.19 -26.63
C TYR A 828 16.00 41.53 -27.96
N ALA A 829 16.86 42.55 -27.97
CA ALA A 829 17.58 42.99 -29.17
C ALA A 829 18.75 42.05 -29.58
N VAL A 830 19.42 41.42 -28.61
CA VAL A 830 20.62 40.59 -28.84
C VAL A 830 20.28 39.20 -29.41
N THR A 831 19.06 38.70 -29.20
CA THR A 831 18.64 37.35 -29.63
C THR A 831 17.83 37.33 -30.94
N ARG A 832 17.53 38.49 -31.55
CA ARG A 832 16.82 38.60 -32.83
C ARG A 832 17.79 38.75 -34.00
N ILE A 833 17.90 37.69 -34.79
CA ILE A 833 18.79 37.52 -35.95
C ILE A 833 17.97 37.71 -37.24
N SER A 834 18.49 38.46 -38.21
CA SER A 834 17.76 38.90 -39.40
C SER A 834 17.23 37.74 -40.26
N GLU A 835 18.11 36.78 -40.58
CA GLU A 835 17.71 35.52 -41.21
C GLU A 835 18.44 34.35 -40.55
N SER A 836 17.80 33.18 -40.46
CA SER A 836 18.45 31.97 -39.96
C SER A 836 17.93 30.70 -40.61
N ALA A 837 18.84 29.75 -40.81
CA ALA A 837 18.52 28.37 -41.16
C ALA A 837 19.19 27.44 -40.14
N THR A 838 18.46 26.44 -39.66
CA THR A 838 18.94 25.53 -38.62
C THR A 838 18.41 24.13 -38.83
N GLU A 839 19.22 23.14 -38.51
CA GLU A 839 18.72 21.82 -38.14
C GLU A 839 18.52 21.82 -36.63
N SER A 840 17.55 21.08 -36.11
CA SER A 840 17.31 21.05 -34.67
C SER A 840 16.89 19.68 -34.22
N THR A 841 17.44 19.25 -33.09
CA THR A 841 17.09 18.01 -32.41
C THR A 841 16.30 18.36 -31.16
N PHE A 842 15.02 17.99 -31.13
CA PHE A 842 14.13 18.12 -30.00
C PHE A 842 14.14 16.79 -29.23
N THR A 843 14.75 16.76 -28.05
CA THR A 843 14.72 15.63 -27.12
C THR A 843 13.70 15.93 -26.04
N LEU A 844 12.51 15.36 -26.18
CA LEU A 844 11.46 15.46 -25.19
C LEU A 844 11.63 14.31 -24.17
N THR A 845 11.39 14.57 -22.89
CA THR A 845 11.56 13.63 -21.78
C THR A 845 10.39 13.75 -20.82
N ASN A 846 9.72 12.66 -20.49
CA ASN A 846 8.62 12.66 -19.51
C ASN A 846 9.14 12.58 -18.06
N ALA A 847 8.21 12.61 -17.10
CA ALA A 847 8.51 12.56 -15.67
C ALA A 847 9.24 11.27 -15.23
N SER A 848 9.00 10.15 -15.93
CA SER A 848 9.66 8.86 -15.65
C SER A 848 11.05 8.73 -16.30
N GLY A 849 11.49 9.72 -17.09
CA GLY A 849 12.81 9.79 -17.71
C GLY A 849 12.91 9.16 -19.11
N GLN A 850 11.81 8.67 -19.68
CA GLN A 850 11.76 8.16 -21.06
C GLN A 850 11.96 9.31 -22.05
N ARG A 851 12.67 9.05 -23.16
CA ARG A 851 13.07 10.10 -24.12
C ARG A 851 12.52 9.83 -25.51
N ARG A 852 12.23 10.90 -26.23
CA ARG A 852 11.77 10.87 -27.62
C ARG A 852 12.45 11.99 -28.40
N VAL A 853 13.04 11.63 -29.52
CA VAL A 853 13.84 12.55 -30.33
C VAL A 853 13.10 12.88 -31.62
N ARG A 854 13.00 14.17 -31.94
CA ARG A 854 12.48 14.68 -33.21
C ARG A 854 13.52 15.54 -33.87
N LYS A 855 13.70 15.37 -35.18
CA LYS A 855 14.61 16.20 -35.97
C LYS A 855 13.82 17.12 -36.87
N THR A 856 14.17 18.39 -36.88
CA THR A 856 13.52 19.41 -37.71
C THR A 856 14.54 20.21 -38.52
N ILE A 857 14.05 20.78 -39.61
CA ILE A 857 14.74 21.84 -40.36
C ILE A 857 13.89 23.10 -40.18
N GLY A 858 14.49 24.13 -39.61
CA GLY A 858 13.88 25.42 -39.33
C GLY A 858 14.49 26.53 -40.18
N MET A 859 13.64 27.44 -40.64
CA MET A 859 14.04 28.66 -41.33
C MET A 859 13.26 29.84 -40.72
N ALA A 860 13.91 30.97 -40.49
CA ALA A 860 13.25 32.17 -40.00
C ALA A 860 13.82 33.43 -40.66
N LYS A 861 12.97 34.43 -40.92
CA LYS A 861 13.33 35.70 -41.55
C LYS A 861 12.49 36.84 -40.96
N ILE A 862 13.12 37.98 -40.65
CA ILE A 862 12.40 39.22 -40.30
C ILE A 862 11.64 39.73 -41.52
N ILE A 863 10.44 40.26 -41.30
CA ILE A 863 9.60 40.90 -42.31
C ILE A 863 10.13 42.33 -42.52
N ASP A 864 10.54 42.64 -43.75
CA ASP A 864 11.19 43.90 -44.10
C ASP A 864 10.40 45.12 -43.61
N GLY A 865 11.10 46.05 -42.94
CA GLY A 865 10.50 47.27 -42.39
C GLY A 865 9.72 47.09 -41.09
N THR A 866 9.66 45.89 -40.51
CA THR A 866 8.97 45.59 -39.25
C THR A 866 9.87 44.81 -38.29
N PRO A 867 9.55 44.77 -36.99
CA PRO A 867 10.18 43.83 -36.08
C PRO A 867 9.56 42.43 -36.17
N ASN A 868 8.65 42.10 -37.10
CA ASN A 868 7.94 40.80 -37.06
C ASN A 868 8.70 39.69 -37.80
N PHE A 869 8.55 38.43 -37.38
CA PHE A 869 9.17 37.26 -38.02
C PHE A 869 8.19 36.39 -38.78
N ARG A 870 8.70 35.77 -39.85
CA ARG A 870 8.12 34.57 -40.47
C ARG A 870 9.05 33.39 -40.22
N ARG A 871 8.48 32.25 -39.82
CA ARG A 871 9.21 31.03 -39.45
C ARG A 871 8.57 29.80 -40.06
N MET A 872 9.36 28.96 -40.70
CA MET A 872 8.95 27.65 -41.19
C MET A 872 9.73 26.56 -40.46
N VAL A 873 9.05 25.52 -39.99
CA VAL A 873 9.69 24.34 -39.38
C VAL A 873 9.14 23.09 -40.04
N ARG A 874 10.02 22.22 -40.54
CA ARG A 874 9.65 20.93 -41.15
C ARG A 874 10.26 19.78 -40.37
N PHE A 875 9.44 18.79 -40.02
CA PHE A 875 9.86 17.59 -39.32
C PHE A 875 10.47 16.58 -40.32
N VAL A 876 11.67 16.10 -40.00
CA VAL A 876 12.44 15.15 -40.83
C VAL A 876 12.35 13.72 -40.27
N SER A 877 12.22 13.59 -38.96
CA SER A 877 12.17 12.31 -38.22
C SER A 877 11.48 12.53 -36.87
N PRO A 878 10.79 11.52 -36.29
CA PRO A 878 10.57 10.15 -36.79
C PRO A 878 9.55 10.04 -37.94
N PRO A 879 9.39 8.85 -38.56
CA PRO A 879 8.50 8.64 -39.71
C PRO A 879 7.05 9.11 -39.50
N ASP A 880 6.55 9.09 -38.27
CA ASP A 880 5.18 9.43 -37.91
C ASP A 880 4.86 10.94 -37.98
N VAL A 881 5.88 11.78 -37.90
CA VAL A 881 5.78 13.25 -38.09
C VAL A 881 6.55 13.74 -39.31
N LYS A 882 7.25 12.85 -40.00
CA LYS A 882 8.09 13.19 -41.16
C LYS A 882 7.26 13.86 -42.25
N GLY A 883 7.74 14.99 -42.73
CA GLY A 883 7.08 15.79 -43.77
C GLY A 883 6.04 16.77 -43.23
N THR A 884 5.59 16.64 -41.97
CA THR A 884 4.78 17.68 -41.31
C THR A 884 5.56 18.98 -41.28
N ALA A 885 4.92 20.08 -41.64
CA ALA A 885 5.55 21.39 -41.64
C ALA A 885 4.62 22.43 -41.03
N THR A 886 5.20 23.37 -40.28
CA THR A 886 4.50 24.54 -39.76
C THR A 886 5.04 25.80 -40.41
N LEU A 887 4.14 26.74 -40.72
CA LEU A 887 4.47 28.10 -41.14
C LEU A 887 3.85 29.05 -40.13
N LEU A 888 4.64 30.00 -39.67
CA LEU A 888 4.23 31.01 -38.72
C LEU A 888 4.58 32.39 -39.28
N ILE A 889 3.66 33.35 -39.14
CA ILE A 889 3.84 34.75 -39.55
C ILE A 889 3.35 35.67 -38.41
N GLU A 890 4.25 36.49 -37.86
CA GLU A 890 3.91 37.50 -36.84
C GLU A 890 3.25 38.74 -37.46
N ASN A 891 2.21 39.28 -36.81
CA ASN A 891 1.45 40.45 -37.29
C ASN A 891 1.51 41.64 -36.31
N ASP A 892 1.45 42.87 -36.83
CA ASP A 892 1.34 44.09 -36.02
C ASP A 892 -0.08 44.24 -35.46
N GLY A 893 -0.21 44.26 -34.12
CA GLY A 893 -1.47 44.57 -33.45
C GLY A 893 -2.64 43.58 -33.66
N GLY A 894 -2.38 42.34 -34.09
CA GLY A 894 -3.40 41.29 -34.31
C GLY A 894 -2.94 39.88 -33.90
N SER A 895 -3.73 38.84 -34.24
CA SER A 895 -3.34 37.44 -34.05
C SER A 895 -2.30 37.01 -35.09
N ASP A 896 -1.27 36.31 -34.64
CA ASP A 896 -0.23 35.74 -35.51
C ASP A 896 -0.81 34.63 -36.38
N ASP A 897 -0.33 34.42 -37.61
CA ASP A 897 -0.85 33.37 -38.50
C ASP A 897 -0.03 32.10 -38.38
N ILE A 898 -0.68 30.99 -38.00
CA ILE A 898 -0.03 29.68 -37.87
C ILE A 898 -0.73 28.67 -38.79
N TRP A 899 0.04 28.02 -39.63
CA TRP A 899 -0.41 26.96 -40.54
C TRP A 899 0.36 25.68 -40.27
N ILE A 900 -0.32 24.54 -40.37
CA ILE A 900 0.27 23.20 -40.32
C ILE A 900 -0.13 22.40 -41.55
N TYR A 901 0.85 21.77 -42.19
CA TYR A 901 0.64 20.83 -43.29
C TYR A 901 0.78 19.40 -42.80
N LEU A 902 -0.22 18.57 -43.14
CA LEU A 902 -0.32 17.17 -42.72
C LEU A 902 -0.26 16.25 -43.94
N PRO A 903 0.84 15.50 -44.13
CA PRO A 903 1.11 14.81 -45.38
C PRO A 903 0.16 13.65 -45.70
N ALA A 904 -0.36 12.90 -44.72
CA ALA A 904 -1.29 11.79 -45.01
C ALA A 904 -2.72 12.28 -45.25
N LEU A 905 -3.09 13.43 -44.68
CA LEU A 905 -4.34 14.10 -45.02
C LEU A 905 -4.25 14.90 -46.34
N ARG A 906 -3.03 15.16 -46.84
CA ARG A 906 -2.74 16.07 -47.97
C ARG A 906 -3.46 17.41 -47.83
N LYS A 907 -3.49 17.95 -46.61
CA LYS A 907 -4.22 19.17 -46.27
C LYS A 907 -3.32 20.11 -45.47
N THR A 908 -3.37 21.39 -45.84
CA THR A 908 -2.91 22.49 -45.00
C THR A 908 -4.08 22.97 -44.14
N ARG A 909 -3.83 23.18 -42.85
CA ARG A 909 -4.82 23.66 -41.89
C ARG A 909 -4.26 24.89 -41.18
N ARG A 910 -5.13 25.87 -40.92
CA ARG A 910 -4.79 27.02 -40.08
C ARG A 910 -5.00 26.59 -38.63
N ILE A 911 -4.01 26.83 -37.77
CA ILE A 911 -4.18 26.67 -36.33
C ILE A 911 -4.68 28.02 -35.83
N VAL A 912 -5.79 28.01 -35.09
CA VAL A 912 -6.37 29.23 -34.51
C VAL A 912 -5.37 29.78 -33.48
N ALA A 913 -4.65 30.85 -33.85
CA ALA A 913 -3.58 31.43 -33.05
C ALA A 913 -4.05 32.30 -31.88
N SER A 914 -5.31 32.18 -31.45
CA SER A 914 -5.84 33.02 -30.38
C SER A 914 -5.23 32.72 -29.00
N ASN A 915 -4.56 31.56 -28.82
CA ASN A 915 -3.92 31.19 -27.56
C ASN A 915 -2.41 30.90 -27.72
N LYS A 916 -1.58 31.91 -27.43
CA LYS A 916 -0.12 31.75 -27.32
C LYS A 916 0.31 30.76 -26.22
N LYS A 917 -0.62 30.33 -25.35
CA LYS A 917 -0.40 29.34 -24.28
C LYS A 917 -0.35 27.88 -24.76
N ASP A 918 -0.88 27.57 -25.94
CA ASP A 918 -1.01 26.19 -26.43
C ASP A 918 0.36 25.56 -26.75
N SER A 919 0.48 24.24 -26.55
CA SER A 919 1.75 23.51 -26.73
C SER A 919 2.22 23.52 -28.18
N PHE A 920 3.50 23.84 -28.38
CA PHE A 920 4.15 23.73 -29.68
C PHE A 920 4.39 22.26 -30.00
N VAL A 921 3.44 21.66 -30.71
CA VAL A 921 3.50 20.29 -31.26
C VAL A 921 3.84 19.25 -30.17
N GLY A 922 3.23 19.36 -28.98
CA GLY A 922 3.44 18.43 -27.87
C GLY A 922 4.79 18.56 -27.14
N THR A 923 5.49 19.69 -27.31
CA THR A 923 6.68 20.03 -26.51
C THR A 923 6.30 20.84 -25.27
N ASP A 924 7.23 20.98 -24.32
CA ASP A 924 7.02 21.84 -23.15
C ASP A 924 7.03 23.34 -23.48
N PHE A 925 7.38 23.71 -24.70
CA PHE A 925 7.28 25.08 -25.20
C PHE A 925 5.88 25.34 -25.71
N SER A 926 5.30 26.51 -25.42
CA SER A 926 4.10 26.98 -26.09
C SER A 926 4.45 27.66 -27.42
N TYR A 927 3.45 27.93 -28.27
CA TYR A 927 3.65 28.79 -29.44
C TYR A 927 4.20 30.17 -29.04
N GLY A 928 3.73 30.74 -27.93
CA GLY A 928 4.26 31.98 -27.36
C GLY A 928 5.73 31.86 -26.93
N ASP A 929 6.14 30.74 -26.33
CA ASP A 929 7.52 30.50 -25.93
C ASP A 929 8.46 30.42 -27.15
N MET A 930 7.98 29.83 -28.25
CA MET A 930 8.73 29.75 -29.50
C MET A 930 8.85 31.09 -30.24
N LEU A 931 7.83 31.94 -30.11
CA LEU A 931 7.79 33.28 -30.71
C LEU A 931 8.60 34.32 -29.92
N GLY A 932 8.62 34.16 -28.60
CA GLY A 932 9.06 35.19 -27.68
C GLY A 932 7.95 36.21 -27.40
N TYR A 933 8.17 36.99 -26.34
CA TYR A 933 7.19 37.96 -25.84
C TYR A 933 7.71 39.38 -26.06
N ARG A 934 6.83 40.30 -26.45
CA ARG A 934 7.20 41.71 -26.68
C ARG A 934 7.44 42.39 -25.33
N VAL A 935 8.60 43.05 -25.16
CA VAL A 935 8.96 43.71 -23.88
C VAL A 935 7.90 44.75 -23.44
N GLY A 936 7.31 45.48 -24.39
CA GLY A 936 6.28 46.49 -24.12
C GLY A 936 4.95 45.96 -23.57
N GLU A 937 4.68 44.66 -23.67
CA GLU A 937 3.45 44.01 -23.16
C GLU A 937 3.51 43.68 -21.67
N TRP A 938 4.68 43.85 -21.03
CA TRP A 938 4.96 43.42 -19.66
C TRP A 938 5.49 44.57 -18.81
N ASN A 939 5.22 44.52 -17.51
CA ASN A 939 5.81 45.38 -16.48
C ASN A 939 7.01 44.65 -15.87
N HIS A 940 8.20 45.24 -15.96
CA HIS A 940 9.45 44.63 -15.52
C HIS A 940 9.95 45.26 -14.22
N ARG A 941 10.33 44.42 -13.26
CA ARG A 941 10.89 44.83 -11.97
C ARG A 941 12.11 43.98 -11.64
N MET A 942 13.23 44.62 -11.34
CA MET A 942 14.41 43.89 -10.85
C MET A 942 14.12 43.38 -9.43
N LEU A 943 14.38 42.09 -9.20
CA LEU A 943 14.24 41.46 -7.88
C LEU A 943 15.57 41.43 -7.12
N ARG A 944 16.65 41.02 -7.78
CA ARG A 944 17.98 40.83 -7.17
C ARG A 944 19.06 40.59 -8.23
N LYS A 945 20.33 40.63 -7.83
CA LYS A 945 21.44 39.99 -8.56
C LYS A 945 21.82 38.65 -7.93
N GLU A 946 22.18 37.70 -8.78
CA GLU A 946 22.53 36.33 -8.41
C GLU A 946 23.57 35.79 -9.41
N LYS A 947 24.40 34.83 -9.01
CA LYS A 947 25.28 34.12 -9.94
C LYS A 947 24.67 32.77 -10.29
N ILE A 948 24.59 32.45 -11.59
CA ILE A 948 24.25 31.11 -12.08
C ILE A 948 25.47 30.59 -12.85
N GLU A 949 25.96 29.39 -12.50
CA GLU A 949 27.11 28.75 -13.16
C GLU A 949 28.32 29.71 -13.33
N GLU A 950 28.67 30.42 -12.25
CA GLU A 950 29.75 31.44 -12.16
C GLU A 950 29.51 32.77 -12.92
N GLN A 951 28.43 32.88 -13.71
CA GLN A 951 28.08 34.09 -14.48
C GLN A 951 27.18 35.03 -13.66
N GLY A 952 27.46 36.33 -13.72
CA GLY A 952 26.61 37.34 -13.07
C GLY A 952 25.29 37.53 -13.80
N CYS A 953 24.17 37.44 -13.08
CA CYS A 953 22.82 37.61 -13.60
C CYS A 953 22.03 38.68 -12.84
N ILE A 954 21.19 39.41 -13.57
CA ILE A 954 20.13 40.28 -13.06
C ILE A 954 18.83 39.48 -13.09
N VAL A 955 18.16 39.36 -11.95
CA VAL A 955 16.89 38.65 -11.83
C VAL A 955 15.74 39.64 -11.97
N ILE A 956 14.89 39.45 -12.97
CA ILE A 956 13.85 40.39 -13.37
C ILE A 956 12.50 39.68 -13.34
N GLU A 957 11.57 40.20 -12.55
CA GLU A 957 10.16 39.83 -12.59
C GLU A 957 9.47 40.59 -13.72
N SER A 958 8.64 39.88 -14.49
CA SER A 958 7.85 40.42 -15.59
C SER A 958 6.40 40.01 -15.39
N VAL A 959 5.48 40.97 -15.30
CA VAL A 959 4.04 40.75 -15.11
C VAL A 959 3.27 41.31 -16.32
N PRO A 960 2.30 40.61 -16.92
CA PRO A 960 1.52 41.13 -18.04
C PRO A 960 0.82 42.46 -17.71
N LYS A 961 0.74 43.39 -18.66
CA LYS A 961 0.08 44.69 -18.45
C LYS A 961 -1.45 44.63 -18.41
N THR A 962 -2.05 43.66 -19.11
CA THR A 962 -3.50 43.50 -19.23
C THR A 962 -3.92 42.06 -18.98
N GLU A 963 -5.18 41.84 -18.58
CA GLU A 963 -5.76 40.50 -18.43
C GLU A 963 -5.84 39.74 -19.76
N GLU A 964 -5.97 40.46 -20.88
CA GLU A 964 -5.93 39.85 -22.21
C GLU A 964 -4.57 39.21 -22.51
N ILE A 965 -3.47 39.92 -22.29
CA ILE A 965 -2.10 39.41 -22.46
C ILE A 965 -1.86 38.24 -21.49
N LYS A 966 -2.33 38.37 -20.24
CA LYS A 966 -2.22 37.29 -19.24
C LYS A 966 -2.93 36.01 -19.70
N ASN A 967 -4.15 36.11 -20.23
CA ASN A 967 -4.90 34.96 -20.72
C ASN A 967 -4.30 34.35 -22.00
N GLN A 968 -3.86 35.18 -22.95
CA GLN A 968 -3.24 34.72 -24.19
C GLN A 968 -1.90 34.00 -23.93
N THR A 969 -1.08 34.53 -23.02
CA THR A 969 0.25 33.97 -22.70
C THR A 969 0.17 32.79 -21.72
N GLY A 970 -0.90 32.71 -20.94
CA GLY A 970 -1.10 31.69 -19.91
C GLY A 970 -0.28 31.91 -18.63
N TYR A 971 0.42 33.04 -18.51
CA TYR A 971 1.33 33.32 -17.40
C TYR A 971 0.86 34.46 -16.51
N SER A 972 0.77 34.22 -15.20
CA SER A 972 0.54 35.30 -14.23
C SER A 972 1.78 36.18 -14.05
N LYS A 973 2.97 35.58 -14.10
CA LYS A 973 4.26 36.27 -14.07
C LYS A 973 5.41 35.40 -14.56
N ARG A 974 6.55 36.03 -14.88
CA ARG A 974 7.80 35.38 -15.24
C ARG A 974 8.97 35.97 -14.47
N ILE A 975 9.93 35.16 -14.05
CA ILE A 975 11.18 35.58 -13.40
C ILE A 975 12.33 35.17 -14.30
N SER A 976 13.08 36.12 -14.86
CA SER A 976 14.17 35.86 -15.80
C SER A 976 15.52 36.24 -15.21
N TRP A 977 16.52 35.37 -15.34
CA TRP A 977 17.92 35.62 -14.98
C TRP A 977 18.67 36.02 -16.24
N VAL A 978 18.85 37.34 -16.43
CA VAL A 978 19.54 37.93 -17.59
C VAL A 978 21.01 38.10 -17.26
N ARG A 979 21.90 37.54 -18.07
CA ARG A 979 23.35 37.66 -17.86
C ARG A 979 23.83 39.10 -18.01
N THR A 980 24.79 39.53 -17.20
CA THR A 980 25.32 40.90 -17.24
C THR A 980 26.36 41.14 -18.34
N ASP A 981 26.94 40.09 -18.91
CA ASP A 981 28.03 40.17 -19.89
C ASP A 981 27.54 40.26 -21.34
N ASN A 982 26.52 39.48 -21.70
CA ASN A 982 25.96 39.42 -23.06
C ASN A 982 24.44 39.69 -23.12
N PHE A 983 23.79 39.98 -21.98
CA PHE A 983 22.35 40.24 -21.87
C PHE A 983 21.44 39.10 -22.34
N VAL A 984 21.94 37.87 -22.54
CA VAL A 984 21.10 36.72 -22.84
C VAL A 984 20.47 36.17 -21.56
N VAL A 985 19.21 35.74 -21.63
CA VAL A 985 18.53 35.03 -20.52
C VAL A 985 19.23 33.68 -20.31
N ALA A 986 19.81 33.44 -19.13
CA ALA A 986 20.39 32.14 -18.77
C ALA A 986 19.31 31.16 -18.28
N GLN A 987 18.33 31.67 -17.54
CA GLN A 987 17.22 30.90 -16.98
C GLN A 987 15.95 31.76 -16.89
N ALA A 988 14.77 31.17 -17.01
CA ALA A 988 13.51 31.85 -16.70
C ALA A 988 12.48 30.91 -16.06
N ASP A 989 11.80 31.36 -15.00
CA ASP A 989 10.70 30.64 -14.35
C ASP A 989 9.37 31.32 -14.72
N ALA A 990 8.38 30.54 -15.15
CA ALA A 990 7.04 31.01 -15.52
C ALA A 990 5.98 30.42 -14.59
N TYR A 991 4.99 31.23 -14.21
CA TYR A 991 3.93 30.87 -13.28
C TYR A 991 2.58 30.88 -13.98
N ASP A 992 1.74 29.89 -13.71
CA ASP A 992 0.41 29.77 -14.32
C ASP A 992 -0.56 30.85 -13.81
N LEU A 993 -1.79 30.85 -14.34
CA LEU A 993 -2.82 31.84 -14.00
C LEU A 993 -3.26 31.81 -12.52
N SER A 994 -3.03 30.71 -11.79
CA SER A 994 -3.30 30.62 -10.35
C SER A 994 -2.10 31.02 -9.48
N GLY A 995 -0.96 31.35 -10.10
CA GLY A 995 0.26 31.77 -9.41
C GLY A 995 1.18 30.63 -8.98
N ALA A 996 0.92 29.40 -9.41
CA ALA A 996 1.79 28.26 -9.15
C ALA A 996 2.93 28.19 -10.19
N HIS A 997 4.11 27.74 -9.76
CA HIS A 997 5.26 27.58 -10.66
C HIS A 997 4.93 26.52 -11.72
N LEU A 998 4.98 26.91 -12.99
CA LEU A 998 4.54 26.09 -14.13
C LEU A 998 5.73 25.56 -14.92
N LYS A 999 6.62 26.43 -15.42
CA LYS A 999 7.76 26.03 -16.25
C LYS A 999 9.06 26.70 -15.83
N ARG A 1000 10.18 26.01 -16.07
CA ARG A 1000 11.55 26.56 -16.02
C ARG A 1000 12.21 26.40 -17.38
N PHE A 1001 12.76 27.48 -17.90
CA PHE A 1001 13.56 27.51 -19.12
C PHE A 1001 15.03 27.70 -18.77
N THR A 1002 15.92 26.99 -19.46
CA THR A 1002 17.38 27.11 -19.32
C THR A 1002 18.01 27.23 -20.70
N PHE A 1003 18.88 28.21 -20.89
CA PHE A 1003 19.53 28.51 -22.16
C PHE A 1003 21.05 28.34 -22.00
N LYS A 1004 21.64 27.40 -22.72
CA LYS A 1004 23.06 27.02 -22.60
C LYS A 1004 23.79 27.08 -23.94
N GLU A 1005 25.12 27.01 -23.86
CA GLU A 1005 26.02 27.04 -25.03
C GLU A 1005 25.77 28.27 -25.93
N ILE A 1006 25.76 29.46 -25.33
CA ILE A 1006 25.51 30.71 -26.04
C ILE A 1006 26.69 31.02 -26.96
N ARG A 1007 26.44 31.14 -28.26
CA ARG A 1007 27.44 31.53 -29.28
C ARG A 1007 27.14 32.93 -29.82
N ALA A 1008 28.18 33.72 -30.07
CA ALA A 1008 28.04 34.94 -30.85
C ALA A 1008 27.79 34.58 -32.33
N VAL A 1009 26.80 35.21 -32.94
CA VAL A 1009 26.37 34.94 -34.33
C VAL A 1009 26.06 36.25 -35.05
N GLY A 1010 26.20 36.29 -36.37
CA GLY A 1010 26.05 37.53 -37.16
C GLY A 1010 27.33 38.36 -37.27
N GLY A 1011 27.39 39.24 -38.27
CA GLY A 1011 28.54 40.11 -38.58
C GLY A 1011 28.71 41.29 -37.60
N ALA A 1012 28.71 42.54 -38.09
CA ALA A 1012 29.03 43.74 -37.31
C ALA A 1012 28.15 44.02 -36.07
N GLU A 1013 26.99 43.36 -35.95
CA GLU A 1013 26.12 43.42 -34.78
C GLU A 1013 26.38 42.21 -33.86
N ARG A 1014 26.83 42.42 -32.62
CA ARG A 1014 27.12 41.37 -31.63
C ARG A 1014 25.85 40.63 -31.15
N LYS A 1015 25.21 39.83 -32.02
CA LYS A 1015 24.05 38.98 -31.66
C LYS A 1015 24.53 37.71 -30.97
N SER A 1016 23.68 37.11 -30.16
CA SER A 1016 23.98 35.87 -29.43
C SER A 1016 22.84 34.87 -29.54
N GLN A 1017 23.17 33.63 -29.84
CA GLN A 1017 22.21 32.53 -29.99
C GLN A 1017 22.53 31.42 -28.97
N PRO A 1018 21.59 31.04 -28.09
CA PRO A 1018 21.70 29.81 -27.33
C PRO A 1018 21.57 28.61 -28.26
N MET A 1019 22.56 27.71 -28.20
CA MET A 1019 22.56 26.50 -29.03
C MET A 1019 21.82 25.33 -28.36
N LYS A 1020 21.61 25.41 -27.04
CA LYS A 1020 20.81 24.45 -26.28
C LYS A 1020 19.76 25.17 -25.45
N ILE A 1021 18.50 24.79 -25.62
CA ILE A 1021 17.36 25.40 -24.94
C ILE A 1021 16.54 24.29 -24.27
N GLU A 1022 16.46 24.30 -22.94
CA GLU A 1022 15.66 23.35 -22.19
C GLU A 1022 14.43 24.05 -21.60
N GLY A 1023 13.24 23.49 -21.79
CA GLY A 1023 12.01 23.90 -21.12
C GLY A 1023 11.49 22.73 -20.28
N ALA A 1024 11.39 22.90 -18.96
CA ALA A 1024 10.92 21.89 -18.02
C ALA A 1024 9.59 22.33 -17.39
N ASN A 1025 8.54 21.55 -17.54
CA ASN A 1025 7.28 21.73 -16.83
C ASN A 1025 7.39 21.15 -15.41
N ILE A 1026 7.38 22.02 -14.41
CA ILE A 1026 7.59 21.67 -13.01
C ILE A 1026 6.36 20.98 -12.40
N GLN A 1027 5.17 21.22 -12.96
CA GLN A 1027 3.93 20.64 -12.46
C GLN A 1027 3.72 19.20 -12.95
N THR A 1028 4.18 18.89 -14.16
CA THR A 1028 4.05 17.55 -14.75
C THR A 1028 5.34 16.74 -14.72
N GLY A 1029 6.50 17.37 -14.50
CA GLY A 1029 7.82 16.72 -14.55
C GLY A 1029 8.35 16.48 -15.96
N HIS A 1030 7.60 16.86 -17.00
CA HIS A 1030 8.00 16.74 -18.40
C HIS A 1030 9.03 17.84 -18.77
N ARG A 1031 9.95 17.56 -19.70
CA ARG A 1031 10.93 18.53 -20.19
C ARG A 1031 11.29 18.30 -21.65
N THR A 1032 11.62 19.37 -22.35
CA THR A 1032 12.06 19.33 -23.75
C THR A 1032 13.39 20.07 -23.88
N LEU A 1033 14.40 19.39 -24.43
CA LEU A 1033 15.67 19.97 -24.83
C LEU A 1033 15.68 20.17 -26.34
N ILE A 1034 15.94 21.38 -26.80
CA ILE A 1034 16.15 21.74 -28.19
C ILE A 1034 17.64 22.00 -28.39
N GLU A 1035 18.28 21.19 -29.23
CA GLU A 1035 19.68 21.36 -29.64
C GLU A 1035 19.71 21.85 -31.08
N LEU A 1036 20.30 23.02 -31.31
CA LEU A 1036 20.46 23.57 -32.65
C LEU A 1036 21.73 23.00 -33.29
N GLU A 1037 21.55 22.33 -34.43
CA GLU A 1037 22.62 21.74 -35.24
C GLU A 1037 22.75 22.55 -36.54
N ASN A 1038 23.98 22.71 -37.04
CA ASN A 1038 24.23 23.37 -38.33
C ASN A 1038 23.60 24.78 -38.48
N PHE A 1039 23.46 25.52 -37.37
CA PHE A 1039 22.89 26.87 -37.37
C PHE A 1039 23.68 27.82 -38.28
N ARG A 1040 22.99 28.53 -39.18
CA ARG A 1040 23.54 29.56 -40.06
C ARG A 1040 22.75 30.84 -39.88
N ALA A 1041 23.43 31.92 -39.50
CA ALA A 1041 22.89 33.27 -39.56
C ALA A 1041 23.05 33.82 -40.97
N ASP A 1042 22.04 34.57 -41.43
CA ASP A 1042 22.01 35.30 -42.70
C ASP A 1042 22.28 34.45 -43.97
N PRO A 1043 21.57 33.32 -44.18
CA PRO A 1043 21.87 32.41 -45.29
C PRO A 1043 21.30 32.87 -46.65
N GLY A 1044 20.60 34.00 -46.74
CA GLY A 1044 20.02 34.52 -47.99
C GLY A 1044 18.70 33.84 -48.36
N LEU A 1045 17.74 33.83 -47.43
CA LEU A 1045 16.45 33.16 -47.62
C LEU A 1045 15.52 33.96 -48.55
N LYS A 1046 14.95 33.27 -49.54
CA LYS A 1046 13.90 33.81 -50.41
C LYS A 1046 12.54 33.81 -49.71
N ASP A 1047 11.72 34.77 -50.08
CA ASP A 1047 10.39 34.98 -49.49
C ASP A 1047 9.39 33.86 -49.82
N ASP A 1048 9.57 33.18 -50.96
CA ASP A 1048 8.73 32.07 -51.44
C ASP A 1048 8.80 30.82 -50.55
N VAL A 1049 9.83 30.73 -49.71
CA VAL A 1049 9.98 29.71 -48.66
C VAL A 1049 8.85 29.80 -47.63
N PHE A 1050 8.38 31.00 -47.31
CA PHE A 1050 7.41 31.25 -46.25
C PHE A 1050 5.99 31.37 -46.80
N THR A 1051 5.57 30.42 -47.64
CA THR A 1051 4.24 30.41 -48.27
C THR A 1051 3.51 29.09 -48.02
N ILE A 1052 2.17 29.12 -47.96
CA ILE A 1052 1.34 27.91 -47.83
C ILE A 1052 1.62 26.91 -48.96
N ARG A 1053 1.82 27.41 -50.19
CA ARG A 1053 2.18 26.58 -51.35
C ARG A 1053 3.50 25.83 -51.15
N ASN A 1054 4.45 26.39 -50.39
CA ASN A 1054 5.71 25.72 -50.06
C ASN A 1054 5.52 24.64 -48.98
N LEU A 1055 4.60 24.85 -48.03
CA LEU A 1055 4.24 23.80 -47.07
C LEU A 1055 3.76 22.53 -47.80
N GLU A 1056 2.95 22.71 -48.85
CA GLU A 1056 2.35 21.64 -49.66
C GLU A 1056 3.29 21.01 -50.69
N ARG A 1057 4.39 21.68 -51.03
CA ARG A 1057 5.43 21.12 -51.91
C ARG A 1057 6.18 20.02 -51.16
N GLN A 1058 6.04 18.79 -51.64
CA GLN A 1058 6.91 17.66 -51.32
C GLN A 1058 7.95 17.46 -52.41
#